data_AF-A0A9D8SKV2-F1
#
_entry.id   AF-A0A9D8SKV2-F1
#
_cell.length_a   1.000
_cell.length_b   1.000
_cell.length_c   1.000
_cell.angle_alpha   90.00
_cell.angle_beta   90.00
_cell.angle_gamma   90.00
#
_symmetry.space_group_name_H-M   'P 1'
#
loop_
_entity.id
_entity.type
_entity.pdbx_description
1 polymer ?
#
loop_
_entity_poly.entity_id
_entity_poly.type
_entity_poly.pdbx_seq_one_letter_code
_entity_poly.pdbx_strand_id
1 'polypeptide(L)'
;MKKSRKNPSIRPLSAAAFLTLSVSALNTVDAVNAAAINDANFSAAANYAESVSFDLTGSQTWSGIISGASSTLTKTGAGTLTISADQTFQGATFISGGALSIGNVSRLASTSGITLSNGGTLKYTAKAGTLAPTLTVGAGETGTVEFKSATSETLSMNLAGSGKIVLAGNSNATGTGNVNSFVIRSDSAFTGDVEITGGKIRLLGDLPKVNSIILNGGSVMNDAQMNIGNENTKISTDLVLGEKGGTVRVGHSSSRIIWSGKITGTGTFGIGGDSGIFCFANSANDFSGGLQIGDVMNGNFNQVTKAELRASNSLGTGVVSFGAGANHWLDLYGHSIVSTPIAGLSATRSGVEVKNSKSTVSTLTLSVPDGQTLTYAGKMTGKIDLAKSGAGTQILTGTGFTQTGKTTVNEGTLRLTSGAKLGGGLLTVTGTGTLDLSGLTDAGKAAGLAGNSADAILTNSNAETPSALTLELTGNQTYAGKLTGKLDLTKTGTGTQTLAGAGLGANVSAKVSAGKLLIQDPGGSAANAFTLDGGTLAFEKNGALTLSTKIDVTANGGTLQWITTGTNALSVGINGTGTTENTVLTFTASNNASGNCSTITPTALSNFSGKFEITAGKLNITSMNYLPAKGLIFSGGTLMLNINGTQTYAAPISLTDGTFSTIRNGSYGTHVFTGKISGTGELGISGDNGTTVFKNSANDFSGGLVIGTQKNRGNGPFQSKVQAGAENALGTGPVTVIGASEQGASTLDLKGFSQKIGGLISTEKDTFAVVKNSGTAADLTLNVAEGKDLTYASELSGALNVTKDGKGTQTLTGEKILYSGTTTVNDGTLKIDAVPGSLTETESPIPAHQFFLNGGTLYQVSALNDAAKNANYSFNGGTLSVTGVSTDHLNKISIEADGGTIDWRGKGTDQLYLTLANGTTAAKDTVFMLNGINVTGGNCNSFHIVTNNFTGKIGVSGGKLIAKTDGFSRSSGVVLDGGTLMFNANLNSLKNFTLPIELTENGGTLRGGSNITYTMKGVISGTGELGISGDNGPIVFANSQNSFSGGLNIGANLNIGDENKAIAKLGANDALGTGVVSISHAKASLDLAGFSLTNTPIAGLSSTVSGAVLKNSSSNASTLTLRVPEGKSESYAGKVTGNIDLVKTGAGNQTFTGAYASTGGITIAEGTLTFADNSFDLPNSALSIEETGILALNGASLDLGSLDMALESLLFFDPASETISLTTDSFQGKAGDFSLSWNGVTDTLFGNLAD
;
A
#
# COMPACT_ATOMS: atom_id res chain seq x y z
N MET A 1 -39.55 82.73 -74.05
CA MET A 1 -40.03 84.00 -74.65
C MET A 1 -40.61 83.72 -76.03
N LYS A 2 -41.75 84.36 -76.35
CA LYS A 2 -42.35 84.64 -77.68
C LYS A 2 -42.67 83.43 -78.61
N LYS A 3 -43.95 83.05 -78.78
CA LYS A 3 -45.01 83.64 -79.64
C LYS A 3 -44.69 83.64 -81.14
N SER A 4 -45.56 83.01 -81.94
CA SER A 4 -46.38 83.61 -83.03
C SER A 4 -46.77 82.51 -84.04
N ARG A 5 -48.04 82.06 -84.12
CA ARG A 5 -49.14 82.56 -85.00
C ARG A 5 -48.73 82.55 -86.49
N LYS A 6 -49.50 82.08 -87.48
CA LYS A 6 -50.96 82.00 -87.77
C LYS A 6 -51.03 81.34 -89.19
N ASN A 7 -51.99 80.52 -89.63
CA ASN A 7 -53.35 80.82 -90.14
C ASN A 7 -53.78 79.65 -91.12
N PRO A 8 -55.01 79.57 -91.69
CA PRO A 8 -56.03 78.60 -91.28
C PRO A 8 -56.73 77.83 -92.44
N SER A 9 -57.78 77.09 -92.08
CA SER A 9 -58.94 76.63 -92.89
C SER A 9 -58.87 75.24 -93.53
N ILE A 10 -59.62 74.29 -92.98
CA ILE A 10 -60.68 73.46 -93.60
C ILE A 10 -61.41 72.69 -92.47
N ARG A 11 -62.75 72.69 -92.49
CA ARG A 11 -63.61 71.89 -91.58
C ARG A 11 -63.56 70.41 -91.99
N PRO A 12 -63.69 69.46 -91.06
CA PRO A 12 -64.81 68.51 -91.23
C PRO A 12 -65.52 68.13 -89.92
N LEU A 13 -66.81 67.83 -90.05
CA LEU A 13 -67.54 66.99 -89.10
C LEU A 13 -66.95 65.58 -89.11
N SER A 14 -66.80 64.92 -87.95
CA SER A 14 -66.65 63.46 -87.88
C SER A 14 -67.63 62.90 -86.86
N ALA A 15 -68.89 62.74 -87.30
CA ALA A 15 -69.74 61.69 -86.77
C ALA A 15 -69.29 60.40 -87.46
N ALA A 16 -68.48 59.58 -86.77
CA ALA A 16 -68.17 58.23 -87.22
C ALA A 16 -69.43 57.39 -87.04
N ALA A 17 -70.10 57.11 -88.15
CA ALA A 17 -71.08 56.05 -88.25
C ALA A 17 -70.43 54.75 -87.77
N PHE A 18 -71.07 54.07 -86.82
CA PHE A 18 -70.70 52.73 -86.40
C PHE A 18 -70.77 51.80 -87.61
N LEU A 19 -69.61 51.43 -88.17
CA LEU A 19 -69.52 50.30 -89.07
C LEU A 19 -69.71 49.04 -88.22
N THR A 20 -70.93 48.53 -88.16
CA THR A 20 -71.22 47.20 -87.62
C THR A 20 -70.69 46.17 -88.62
N LEU A 21 -69.44 45.74 -88.45
CA LEU A 21 -68.94 44.53 -89.10
C LEU A 21 -69.57 43.32 -88.39
N SER A 22 -70.63 42.76 -88.97
CA SER A 22 -71.07 41.41 -88.63
C SER A 22 -70.01 40.42 -89.13
N VAL A 23 -69.13 39.97 -88.26
CA VAL A 23 -68.24 38.84 -88.57
C VAL A 23 -69.04 37.55 -88.37
N SER A 24 -69.89 37.23 -89.35
CA SER A 24 -70.59 35.94 -89.46
C SER A 24 -70.22 35.17 -90.73
N ALA A 25 -69.17 35.56 -91.45
CA ALA A 25 -68.81 34.96 -92.74
C ALA A 25 -67.31 34.92 -93.08
N LEU A 26 -66.40 34.81 -92.10
CA LEU A 26 -64.98 34.50 -92.37
C LEU A 26 -64.60 33.19 -91.66
N ASN A 27 -64.54 32.10 -92.42
CA ASN A 27 -64.28 30.74 -91.94
C ASN A 27 -62.78 30.36 -91.93
N THR A 28 -61.89 31.34 -91.92
CA THR A 28 -60.44 31.14 -91.71
C THR A 28 -59.85 32.46 -91.24
N VAL A 29 -59.54 32.58 -89.94
CA VAL A 29 -58.71 33.68 -89.44
C VAL A 29 -57.37 33.10 -89.00
N ASP A 30 -56.46 32.98 -89.96
CA ASP A 30 -55.03 32.86 -89.66
C ASP A 30 -54.60 34.12 -88.91
N ALA A 31 -54.24 33.94 -87.63
CA ALA A 31 -53.60 34.91 -86.74
C ALA A 31 -54.28 36.29 -86.63
N VAL A 32 -55.22 36.44 -85.67
CA VAL A 32 -55.47 37.75 -85.07
C VAL A 32 -54.24 38.15 -84.24
N ASN A 33 -53.31 38.89 -84.85
CA ASN A 33 -52.33 39.65 -84.10
C ASN A 33 -53.07 40.81 -83.41
N ALA A 34 -53.43 40.61 -82.14
CA ALA A 34 -54.28 41.51 -81.35
C ALA A 34 -53.65 42.87 -80.99
N ALA A 35 -52.55 43.28 -81.64
CA ALA A 35 -51.88 44.54 -81.39
C ALA A 35 -52.73 45.80 -81.73
N ALA A 36 -53.88 45.66 -82.42
CA ALA A 36 -54.68 46.79 -82.90
C ALA A 36 -56.01 47.05 -82.16
N ILE A 37 -56.36 46.33 -81.09
CA ILE A 37 -57.63 46.54 -80.38
C ILE A 37 -57.36 46.83 -78.89
N ASN A 38 -57.19 48.12 -78.59
CA ASN A 38 -57.06 48.66 -77.23
C ASN A 38 -58.42 49.05 -76.62
N ASP A 39 -59.51 48.39 -77.02
CA ASP A 39 -60.82 48.58 -76.40
C ASP A 39 -61.00 47.60 -75.22
N ALA A 40 -61.38 48.14 -74.06
CA ALA A 40 -61.18 47.55 -72.75
C ALA A 40 -62.13 46.39 -72.41
N ASN A 41 -63.01 45.95 -73.33
CA ASN A 41 -63.97 44.87 -73.09
C ASN A 41 -64.38 44.20 -74.41
N PHE A 42 -63.89 42.98 -74.68
CA PHE A 42 -64.49 42.12 -75.71
C PHE A 42 -65.81 41.56 -75.13
N SER A 43 -66.93 42.26 -75.39
CA SER A 43 -68.27 41.93 -74.87
C SER A 43 -69.18 41.21 -75.87
N ALA A 44 -68.67 40.78 -77.03
CA ALA A 44 -69.45 39.99 -77.96
C ALA A 44 -69.66 38.57 -77.43
N ALA A 45 -70.89 38.24 -77.03
CA ALA A 45 -71.36 36.92 -76.63
C ALA A 45 -71.41 35.93 -77.83
N ALA A 46 -70.32 35.83 -78.58
CA ALA A 46 -70.17 34.91 -79.70
C ALA A 46 -69.41 33.65 -79.25
N ASN A 47 -69.92 32.48 -79.61
CA ASN A 47 -69.22 31.20 -79.48
C ASN A 47 -68.13 31.13 -80.56
N TYR A 48 -66.86 31.19 -80.17
CA TYR A 48 -65.74 31.02 -81.10
C TYR A 48 -65.37 29.54 -81.14
N ALA A 49 -65.48 28.88 -82.29
CA ALA A 49 -65.25 27.44 -82.44
C ALA A 49 -63.82 27.06 -82.88
N GLU A 50 -62.91 28.04 -82.97
CA GLU A 50 -61.51 27.88 -83.40
C GLU A 50 -60.52 28.19 -82.27
N SER A 51 -59.25 27.84 -82.46
CA SER A 51 -58.17 28.17 -81.52
C SER A 51 -57.94 29.67 -81.41
N VAL A 52 -57.71 30.18 -80.19
CA VAL A 52 -57.52 31.62 -79.91
C VAL A 52 -56.18 31.87 -79.22
N SER A 53 -55.45 32.89 -79.67
CA SER A 53 -54.20 33.36 -79.05
C SER A 53 -54.33 34.82 -78.60
N PHE A 54 -53.91 35.11 -77.36
CA PHE A 54 -53.92 36.45 -76.76
C PHE A 54 -52.50 36.89 -76.43
N ASP A 55 -51.96 37.87 -77.15
CA ASP A 55 -50.67 38.51 -76.84
C ASP A 55 -50.88 39.87 -76.18
N LEU A 56 -50.98 39.87 -74.85
CA LEU A 56 -51.40 41.06 -74.08
C LEU A 56 -50.21 41.70 -73.36
N THR A 57 -50.10 43.03 -73.44
CA THR A 57 -49.14 43.81 -72.63
C THR A 57 -49.77 44.41 -71.37
N GLY A 58 -51.10 44.58 -71.36
CA GLY A 58 -51.90 45.07 -70.22
C GLY A 58 -52.98 44.08 -69.78
N SER A 59 -53.73 44.44 -68.73
CA SER A 59 -54.84 43.61 -68.23
C SER A 59 -56.10 43.78 -69.08
N GLN A 60 -56.73 42.68 -69.49
CA GLN A 60 -57.96 42.66 -70.28
C GLN A 60 -58.94 41.61 -69.75
N THR A 61 -60.24 41.80 -70.02
CA THR A 61 -61.30 40.83 -69.69
C THR A 61 -61.93 40.29 -70.96
N TRP A 62 -61.96 38.96 -71.08
CA TRP A 62 -62.69 38.22 -72.11
C TRP A 62 -63.99 37.67 -71.51
N SER A 63 -65.11 38.09 -72.10
CA SER A 63 -66.46 37.69 -71.65
C SER A 63 -67.17 36.72 -72.59
N GLY A 64 -66.55 36.34 -73.70
CA GLY A 64 -67.09 35.36 -74.67
C GLY A 64 -66.83 33.90 -74.28
N ILE A 65 -67.37 32.96 -75.08
CA ILE A 65 -67.15 31.51 -74.92
C ILE A 65 -66.32 30.99 -76.11
N ILE A 66 -65.16 30.42 -75.82
CA ILE A 66 -64.37 29.61 -76.76
C ILE A 66 -64.90 28.17 -76.65
N SER A 67 -65.14 27.55 -77.80
CA SER A 67 -65.81 26.26 -77.99
C SER A 67 -65.08 25.42 -79.04
N GLY A 68 -65.41 24.14 -79.16
CA GLY A 68 -64.82 23.23 -80.15
C GLY A 68 -63.93 22.14 -79.53
N ALA A 69 -63.98 20.94 -80.11
CA ALA A 69 -63.33 19.75 -79.55
C ALA A 69 -61.78 19.81 -79.60
N SER A 70 -61.23 20.52 -80.58
CA SER A 70 -59.76 20.63 -80.79
C SER A 70 -59.21 22.05 -80.60
N SER A 71 -60.06 23.01 -80.28
CA SER A 71 -59.70 24.42 -80.14
C SER A 71 -58.83 24.65 -78.90
N THR A 72 -57.73 25.38 -79.06
CA THR A 72 -56.77 25.68 -77.99
C THR A 72 -56.83 27.16 -77.58
N LEU A 73 -56.52 27.45 -76.32
CA LEU A 73 -56.34 28.82 -75.82
C LEU A 73 -54.85 29.08 -75.56
N THR A 74 -54.26 30.08 -76.20
CA THR A 74 -52.86 30.50 -75.97
C THR A 74 -52.81 31.91 -75.37
N LYS A 75 -52.04 32.11 -74.30
CA LYS A 75 -51.80 33.40 -73.65
C LYS A 75 -50.30 33.71 -73.64
N THR A 76 -49.92 34.78 -74.33
CA THR A 76 -48.56 35.35 -74.41
C THR A 76 -48.56 36.82 -73.97
N GLY A 77 -47.38 37.43 -73.87
CA GLY A 77 -47.22 38.83 -73.44
C GLY A 77 -47.41 39.03 -71.92
N ALA A 78 -46.86 40.12 -71.37
CA ALA A 78 -46.76 40.34 -69.92
C ALA A 78 -48.10 40.65 -69.18
N GLY A 79 -49.17 40.97 -69.91
CA GLY A 79 -50.46 41.39 -69.38
C GLY A 79 -51.31 40.26 -68.79
N THR A 80 -52.43 40.61 -68.14
CA THR A 80 -53.38 39.64 -67.53
C THR A 80 -54.62 39.47 -68.41
N LEU A 81 -54.96 38.24 -68.80
CA LEU A 81 -56.24 37.91 -69.43
C LEU A 81 -57.21 37.39 -68.36
N THR A 82 -58.33 38.08 -68.12
CA THR A 82 -59.39 37.62 -67.21
C THR A 82 -60.50 36.94 -68.00
N ILE A 83 -60.78 35.67 -67.72
CA ILE A 83 -61.93 34.95 -68.31
C ILE A 83 -63.11 35.06 -67.36
N SER A 84 -64.20 35.70 -67.81
CA SER A 84 -65.39 35.95 -67.00
C SER A 84 -66.56 34.98 -67.26
N ALA A 85 -66.54 34.23 -68.38
CA ALA A 85 -67.54 33.23 -68.76
C ALA A 85 -66.99 31.79 -68.77
N ASP A 86 -67.85 30.77 -68.63
CA ASP A 86 -67.43 29.37 -68.70
C ASP A 86 -67.10 28.98 -70.15
N GLN A 87 -65.86 28.54 -70.38
CA GLN A 87 -65.40 28.14 -71.71
C GLN A 87 -65.78 26.68 -71.97
N THR A 88 -66.08 26.29 -73.21
CA THR A 88 -66.53 24.93 -73.59
C THR A 88 -65.60 24.22 -74.58
N PHE A 89 -64.43 24.79 -74.88
CA PHE A 89 -63.41 24.13 -75.70
C PHE A 89 -62.78 22.94 -74.97
N GLN A 90 -62.45 21.89 -75.72
CA GLN A 90 -61.85 20.67 -75.17
C GLN A 90 -60.33 20.56 -75.40
N GLY A 91 -59.72 21.41 -76.25
CA GLY A 91 -58.28 21.42 -76.53
C GLY A 91 -57.42 22.05 -75.42
N ALA A 92 -56.09 22.00 -75.56
CA ALA A 92 -55.15 22.45 -74.53
C ALA A 92 -55.14 23.97 -74.29
N THR A 93 -54.78 24.39 -73.08
CA THR A 93 -54.49 25.80 -72.75
C THR A 93 -52.99 26.01 -72.58
N PHE A 94 -52.40 26.99 -73.26
CA PHE A 94 -50.99 27.37 -73.16
C PHE A 94 -50.89 28.77 -72.54
N ILE A 95 -50.07 28.92 -71.50
CA ILE A 95 -49.78 30.21 -70.87
C ILE A 95 -48.26 30.37 -70.86
N SER A 96 -47.74 31.16 -71.81
CA SER A 96 -46.30 31.36 -72.01
C SER A 96 -45.84 32.79 -71.71
N GLY A 97 -46.67 33.59 -71.05
CA GLY A 97 -46.36 34.95 -70.60
C GLY A 97 -47.53 35.63 -69.90
N GLY A 98 -47.24 36.47 -68.91
CA GLY A 98 -48.25 37.19 -68.12
C GLY A 98 -49.17 36.25 -67.34
N ALA A 99 -50.42 36.66 -67.08
CA ALA A 99 -51.35 35.88 -66.28
C ALA A 99 -52.67 35.54 -67.02
N LEU A 100 -53.20 34.34 -66.81
CA LEU A 100 -54.59 33.98 -67.11
C LEU A 100 -55.36 33.94 -65.78
N SER A 101 -56.27 34.89 -65.58
CA SER A 101 -57.08 35.01 -64.37
C SER A 101 -58.46 34.39 -64.56
N ILE A 102 -58.81 33.42 -63.71
CA ILE A 102 -60.12 32.76 -63.69
C ILE A 102 -60.79 32.89 -62.32
N GLY A 103 -62.09 33.16 -62.33
CA GLY A 103 -62.87 33.32 -61.10
C GLY A 103 -63.16 32.00 -60.38
N ASN A 104 -63.23 30.88 -61.10
CA ASN A 104 -63.45 29.54 -60.53
C ASN A 104 -62.82 28.45 -61.42
N VAL A 105 -62.58 27.25 -60.86
CA VAL A 105 -61.94 26.12 -61.58
C VAL A 105 -62.75 25.56 -62.74
N SER A 106 -64.08 25.77 -62.74
CA SER A 106 -64.98 25.32 -63.81
C SER A 106 -64.97 26.25 -65.03
N ARG A 107 -64.31 27.42 -64.96
CA ARG A 107 -64.21 28.38 -66.08
C ARG A 107 -63.47 27.83 -67.29
N LEU A 108 -62.61 26.83 -67.11
CA LEU A 108 -61.95 26.10 -68.18
C LEU A 108 -62.55 24.68 -68.24
N ALA A 109 -63.39 24.37 -69.25
CA ALA A 109 -63.97 23.03 -69.40
C ALA A 109 -63.02 21.98 -70.00
N SER A 110 -61.84 22.40 -70.47
CA SER A 110 -60.88 21.53 -71.13
C SER A 110 -60.41 20.39 -70.23
N THR A 111 -60.38 19.18 -70.79
CA THR A 111 -59.78 17.97 -70.19
C THR A 111 -58.38 17.68 -70.76
N SER A 112 -57.95 18.38 -71.82
CA SER A 112 -56.68 18.12 -72.52
C SER A 112 -55.44 18.66 -71.81
N GLY A 113 -55.59 19.51 -70.78
CA GLY A 113 -54.48 20.01 -69.95
C GLY A 113 -54.19 21.50 -70.09
N ILE A 114 -53.41 22.02 -69.15
CA ILE A 114 -52.88 23.39 -69.13
C ILE A 114 -51.36 23.31 -69.13
N THR A 115 -50.67 24.05 -69.99
CA THR A 115 -49.20 24.14 -70.02
C THR A 115 -48.75 25.53 -69.62
N LEU A 116 -47.88 25.63 -68.61
CA LEU A 116 -47.20 26.86 -68.24
C LEU A 116 -45.76 26.82 -68.75
N SER A 117 -45.32 27.86 -69.44
CA SER A 117 -43.94 28.06 -69.88
C SER A 117 -43.54 29.53 -69.77
N ASN A 118 -42.24 29.85 -69.90
CA ASN A 118 -41.72 31.22 -69.95
C ASN A 118 -42.26 32.17 -68.86
N GLY A 119 -42.50 31.67 -67.64
CA GLY A 119 -43.03 32.47 -66.52
C GLY A 119 -44.54 32.72 -66.54
N GLY A 120 -45.30 31.97 -67.35
CA GLY A 120 -46.76 32.06 -67.40
C GLY A 120 -47.43 31.79 -66.05
N THR A 121 -48.46 32.58 -65.73
CA THR A 121 -49.21 32.51 -64.47
C THR A 121 -50.66 32.09 -64.68
N LEU A 122 -51.13 31.08 -63.96
CA LEU A 122 -52.56 30.79 -63.81
C LEU A 122 -53.05 31.37 -62.48
N LYS A 123 -53.96 32.35 -62.52
CA LYS A 123 -54.44 33.10 -61.37
C LYS A 123 -55.89 32.74 -61.03
N TYR A 124 -56.16 32.41 -59.78
CA TYR A 124 -57.49 32.14 -59.23
C TYR A 124 -57.93 33.27 -58.30
N THR A 125 -59.12 33.85 -58.50
CA THR A 125 -59.55 35.07 -57.77
C THR A 125 -60.80 34.95 -56.87
N ALA A 126 -61.59 33.86 -56.94
CA ALA A 126 -62.78 33.73 -56.11
C ALA A 126 -63.01 32.31 -55.52
N LYS A 127 -63.53 31.34 -56.29
CA LYS A 127 -63.92 30.01 -55.77
C LYS A 127 -62.99 28.90 -56.26
N ALA A 128 -62.30 28.23 -55.35
CA ALA A 128 -61.47 27.08 -55.70
C ALA A 128 -62.24 25.75 -55.64
N GLY A 129 -61.60 24.69 -56.13
CA GLY A 129 -62.13 23.34 -56.19
C GLY A 129 -61.09 22.39 -56.75
N THR A 130 -61.52 21.25 -57.29
CA THR A 130 -60.63 20.36 -58.04
C THR A 130 -60.52 20.83 -59.49
N LEU A 131 -59.33 21.18 -59.93
CA LEU A 131 -59.01 21.41 -61.33
C LEU A 131 -59.01 20.05 -62.05
N ALA A 132 -59.92 19.87 -63.01
CA ALA A 132 -60.01 18.65 -63.81
C ALA A 132 -58.81 18.43 -64.75
N PRO A 133 -58.31 19.44 -65.51
CA PRO A 133 -57.14 19.26 -66.37
C PRO A 133 -55.84 19.13 -65.57
N THR A 134 -54.89 18.37 -66.14
CA THR A 134 -53.51 18.31 -65.63
C THR A 134 -52.75 19.58 -66.00
N LEU A 135 -52.09 20.19 -65.02
CA LEU A 135 -51.22 21.35 -65.21
C LEU A 135 -49.78 20.87 -65.44
N THR A 136 -49.19 21.23 -66.57
CA THR A 136 -47.86 20.79 -67.00
C THR A 136 -46.87 21.94 -67.03
N VAL A 137 -45.67 21.72 -66.50
CA VAL A 137 -44.52 22.64 -66.63
C VAL A 137 -43.34 21.87 -67.25
N GLY A 138 -42.90 22.30 -68.44
CA GLY A 138 -41.83 21.64 -69.20
C GLY A 138 -40.46 21.71 -68.52
N ALA A 139 -39.52 20.85 -68.94
CA ALA A 139 -38.16 20.86 -68.41
C ALA A 139 -37.48 22.23 -68.65
N GLY A 140 -36.83 22.80 -67.62
CA GLY A 140 -36.18 24.12 -67.69
C GLY A 140 -37.13 25.32 -67.63
N GLU A 141 -38.44 25.09 -67.65
CA GLU A 141 -39.45 26.15 -67.58
C GLU A 141 -39.83 26.48 -66.13
N THR A 142 -40.34 27.69 -65.92
CA THR A 142 -40.99 28.08 -64.65
C THR A 142 -42.43 28.50 -64.93
N GLY A 143 -43.39 27.92 -64.21
CA GLY A 143 -44.80 28.29 -64.24
C GLY A 143 -45.29 28.73 -62.86
N THR A 144 -46.22 29.68 -62.80
CA THR A 144 -46.79 30.16 -61.54
C THR A 144 -48.27 29.81 -61.45
N VAL A 145 -48.72 29.37 -60.27
CA VAL A 145 -50.13 29.36 -59.89
C VAL A 145 -50.33 30.33 -58.75
N GLU A 146 -51.11 31.39 -59.01
CA GLU A 146 -51.44 32.39 -58.01
C GLU A 146 -52.88 32.16 -57.51
N PHE A 147 -53.09 32.04 -56.20
CA PHE A 147 -54.39 31.82 -55.59
C PHE A 147 -54.76 32.94 -54.62
N LYS A 148 -55.57 33.87 -55.12
CA LYS A 148 -55.99 35.09 -54.42
C LYS A 148 -57.48 35.06 -54.12
N SER A 149 -57.88 34.43 -53.00
CA SER A 149 -59.27 34.40 -52.52
C SER A 149 -59.47 35.25 -51.26
N ALA A 150 -60.61 35.92 -51.16
CA ALA A 150 -61.01 36.65 -49.95
C ALA A 150 -61.44 35.72 -48.79
N THR A 151 -61.74 34.45 -49.08
CA THR A 151 -62.12 33.40 -48.12
C THR A 151 -61.08 32.27 -48.11
N SER A 152 -61.02 31.50 -47.01
CA SER A 152 -60.13 30.33 -46.92
C SER A 152 -60.67 29.20 -47.80
N GLU A 153 -60.01 28.95 -48.92
CA GLU A 153 -60.46 27.99 -49.94
C GLU A 153 -59.35 26.97 -50.25
N THR A 154 -59.71 25.81 -50.81
CA THR A 154 -58.75 24.76 -51.20
C THR A 154 -58.76 24.54 -52.72
N LEU A 155 -57.60 24.68 -53.36
CA LEU A 155 -57.39 24.39 -54.77
C LEU A 155 -56.65 23.05 -54.91
N SER A 156 -57.31 22.05 -55.49
CA SER A 156 -56.71 20.74 -55.76
C SER A 156 -56.37 20.60 -57.25
N MET A 157 -55.15 20.19 -57.59
CA MET A 157 -54.71 20.07 -58.99
C MET A 157 -53.86 18.82 -59.22
N ASN A 158 -53.91 18.30 -60.44
CA ASN A 158 -52.97 17.27 -60.91
C ASN A 158 -51.80 17.94 -61.63
N LEU A 159 -50.56 17.60 -61.29
CA LEU A 159 -49.35 18.21 -61.85
C LEU A 159 -48.57 17.21 -62.72
N ALA A 160 -47.95 17.69 -63.80
CA ALA A 160 -47.06 16.90 -64.67
C ALA A 160 -45.86 17.72 -65.18
N GLY A 161 -44.82 17.03 -65.64
CA GLY A 161 -43.59 17.64 -66.15
C GLY A 161 -42.45 17.70 -65.11
N SER A 162 -41.36 18.37 -65.48
CA SER A 162 -40.11 18.41 -64.70
C SER A 162 -39.53 19.82 -64.53
N GLY A 163 -40.28 20.87 -64.90
CA GLY A 163 -39.90 22.26 -64.65
C GLY A 163 -40.16 22.71 -63.21
N LYS A 164 -40.06 24.01 -62.94
CA LYS A 164 -40.34 24.59 -61.63
C LYS A 164 -41.76 25.15 -61.58
N ILE A 165 -42.55 24.79 -60.57
CA ILE A 165 -43.86 25.38 -60.30
C ILE A 165 -43.79 26.29 -59.08
N VAL A 166 -44.23 27.54 -59.21
CA VAL A 166 -44.33 28.52 -58.13
C VAL A 166 -45.78 28.61 -57.68
N LEU A 167 -46.06 28.29 -56.43
CA LEU A 167 -47.36 28.44 -55.79
C LEU A 167 -47.36 29.73 -54.97
N ALA A 168 -48.26 30.64 -55.32
CA ALA A 168 -48.33 32.01 -54.80
C ALA A 168 -49.77 32.39 -54.36
N GLY A 169 -49.94 33.40 -53.50
CA GLY A 169 -51.23 33.95 -53.02
C GLY A 169 -51.84 33.19 -51.81
N ASN A 170 -52.48 33.78 -50.79
CA ASN A 170 -52.91 35.14 -50.44
C ASN A 170 -52.66 35.38 -48.94
N SER A 171 -52.13 36.56 -48.58
CA SER A 171 -52.19 37.15 -47.25
C SER A 171 -53.45 38.01 -47.12
N ASN A 172 -54.34 37.67 -46.18
CA ASN A 172 -55.41 38.60 -45.79
C ASN A 172 -54.78 39.88 -45.19
N ALA A 173 -55.18 41.05 -45.69
CA ALA A 173 -54.71 42.36 -45.22
C ALA A 173 -55.13 42.71 -43.77
N THR A 174 -55.91 41.85 -43.09
CA THR A 174 -56.49 42.13 -41.76
C THR A 174 -56.02 41.19 -40.63
N GLY A 175 -55.01 40.34 -40.85
CA GLY A 175 -54.36 39.60 -39.75
C GLY A 175 -55.22 38.53 -39.05
N THR A 176 -56.32 38.08 -39.66
CA THR A 176 -57.11 36.92 -39.18
C THR A 176 -56.79 35.69 -40.03
N GLY A 177 -56.42 34.57 -39.38
CA GLY A 177 -55.67 33.43 -39.91
C GLY A 177 -56.33 32.53 -40.97
N ASN A 178 -57.06 33.10 -41.93
CA ASN A 178 -57.57 32.43 -43.11
C ASN A 178 -56.48 32.34 -44.18
N VAL A 179 -56.08 31.13 -44.56
CA VAL A 179 -54.98 30.90 -45.52
C VAL A 179 -55.42 29.89 -46.57
N ASN A 180 -55.36 30.30 -47.84
CA ASN A 180 -55.61 29.46 -49.00
C ASN A 180 -54.71 28.21 -48.99
N SER A 181 -55.30 27.05 -49.30
CA SER A 181 -54.59 25.77 -49.34
C SER A 181 -54.50 25.23 -50.77
N PHE A 182 -53.29 24.93 -51.23
CA PHE A 182 -53.08 24.11 -52.42
C PHE A 182 -52.98 22.64 -52.03
N VAL A 183 -53.63 21.75 -52.78
CA VAL A 183 -53.49 20.31 -52.65
C VAL A 183 -52.95 19.77 -53.97
N ILE A 184 -51.74 19.22 -53.92
CA ILE A 184 -51.21 18.44 -55.03
C ILE A 184 -51.78 17.03 -54.88
N ARG A 185 -52.50 16.57 -55.90
CA ARG A 185 -53.14 15.26 -55.85
C ARG A 185 -52.09 14.15 -55.95
N SER A 186 -52.36 13.02 -55.30
CA SER A 186 -51.44 11.86 -55.25
C SER A 186 -51.22 11.19 -56.62
N ASP A 187 -52.08 11.45 -57.61
CA ASP A 187 -51.96 11.00 -59.00
C ASP A 187 -51.04 11.89 -59.86
N SER A 188 -50.37 12.89 -59.28
CA SER A 188 -49.44 13.78 -59.99
C SER A 188 -48.17 13.08 -60.46
N ALA A 189 -47.83 13.26 -61.74
CA ALA A 189 -46.61 12.76 -62.38
C ALA A 189 -45.47 13.81 -62.43
N PHE A 190 -45.57 14.86 -61.62
CA PHE A 190 -44.61 15.95 -61.57
C PHE A 190 -43.31 15.55 -60.86
N THR A 191 -42.17 15.88 -61.47
CA THR A 191 -40.82 15.53 -60.98
C THR A 191 -39.88 16.73 -60.80
N GLY A 192 -40.36 17.95 -61.04
CA GLY A 192 -39.56 19.16 -60.89
C GLY A 192 -39.65 19.80 -59.52
N ASP A 193 -39.26 21.08 -59.42
CA ASP A 193 -39.24 21.83 -58.17
C ASP A 193 -40.59 22.48 -57.87
N VAL A 194 -41.00 22.47 -56.59
CA VAL A 194 -42.20 23.18 -56.11
C VAL A 194 -41.76 24.32 -55.20
N GLU A 195 -41.88 25.57 -55.66
CA GLU A 195 -41.63 26.75 -54.85
C GLU A 195 -42.91 27.30 -54.24
N ILE A 196 -42.85 27.68 -52.98
CA ILE A 196 -43.95 28.20 -52.17
C ILE A 196 -43.55 29.61 -51.74
N THR A 197 -44.16 30.62 -52.36
CA THR A 197 -43.85 32.04 -52.08
C THR A 197 -44.91 32.70 -51.18
N GLY A 198 -46.03 32.01 -50.94
CA GLY A 198 -47.08 32.39 -50.01
C GLY A 198 -48.22 31.36 -49.97
N GLY A 199 -49.00 31.35 -48.88
CA GLY A 199 -50.11 30.41 -48.67
C GLY A 199 -49.71 29.08 -48.02
N LYS A 200 -50.69 28.16 -47.87
CA LYS A 200 -50.50 26.80 -47.36
C LYS A 200 -50.47 25.80 -48.52
N ILE A 201 -49.59 24.82 -48.46
CA ILE A 201 -49.73 23.56 -49.21
C ILE A 201 -50.09 22.48 -48.22
N ARG A 202 -51.21 21.81 -48.49
CA ARG A 202 -51.67 20.67 -47.71
C ARG A 202 -51.42 19.41 -48.53
N LEU A 203 -50.67 18.50 -47.95
CA LEU A 203 -50.39 17.20 -48.54
C LEU A 203 -51.36 16.18 -47.94
N LEU A 204 -52.14 15.54 -48.81
CA LEU A 204 -53.05 14.44 -48.45
C LEU A 204 -52.41 13.13 -48.95
N GLY A 205 -51.60 12.48 -48.11
CA GLY A 205 -50.93 11.22 -48.44
C GLY A 205 -49.41 11.33 -48.66
N ASP A 206 -48.83 10.35 -49.35
CA ASP A 206 -47.41 10.37 -49.75
C ASP A 206 -47.13 11.53 -50.71
N LEU A 207 -45.98 12.19 -50.54
CA LEU A 207 -45.56 13.27 -51.42
C LEU A 207 -45.46 12.76 -52.87
N PRO A 208 -45.98 13.49 -53.87
CA PRO A 208 -45.60 13.26 -55.26
C PRO A 208 -44.08 13.30 -55.37
N LYS A 209 -43.48 12.51 -56.27
CA LYS A 209 -42.02 12.44 -56.45
C LYS A 209 -41.48 13.74 -57.07
N VAL A 210 -41.45 14.83 -56.30
CA VAL A 210 -40.87 16.12 -56.72
C VAL A 210 -39.37 16.17 -56.43
N ASN A 211 -38.63 16.99 -57.18
CA ASN A 211 -37.18 17.13 -57.02
C ASN A 211 -36.83 17.83 -55.70
N SER A 212 -37.36 19.03 -55.49
CA SER A 212 -37.22 19.76 -54.24
C SER A 212 -38.48 20.57 -53.92
N ILE A 213 -38.66 20.86 -52.63
CA ILE A 213 -39.64 21.83 -52.15
C ILE A 213 -38.88 23.07 -51.72
N ILE A 214 -39.24 24.23 -52.26
CA ILE A 214 -38.61 25.51 -51.94
C ILE A 214 -39.61 26.34 -51.12
N LEU A 215 -39.24 26.73 -49.90
CA LEU A 215 -40.04 27.65 -49.06
C LEU A 215 -39.42 29.05 -49.11
N ASN A 216 -40.14 30.05 -49.63
CA ASN A 216 -39.60 31.37 -49.94
C ASN A 216 -40.61 32.53 -49.79
N GLY A 217 -41.23 32.71 -48.60
CA GLY A 217 -42.29 33.72 -48.38
C GLY A 217 -42.12 34.60 -47.13
N GLY A 218 -42.41 35.92 -47.21
CA GLY A 218 -42.09 36.93 -46.18
C GLY A 218 -43.00 38.18 -46.09
N SER A 219 -42.70 39.01 -45.08
CA SER A 219 -43.55 39.89 -44.25
C SER A 219 -44.39 39.10 -43.24
N VAL A 220 -44.54 39.61 -42.01
CA VAL A 220 -44.96 38.93 -40.73
C VAL A 220 -46.25 38.07 -40.80
N MET A 221 -46.93 38.05 -41.94
CA MET A 221 -48.18 37.35 -42.18
C MET A 221 -48.17 36.41 -43.41
N ASN A 222 -47.04 36.26 -44.13
CA ASN A 222 -46.96 35.47 -45.36
C ASN A 222 -45.89 34.36 -45.27
N ASP A 223 -45.95 33.56 -44.21
CA ASP A 223 -45.14 32.35 -44.11
C ASP A 223 -45.64 31.29 -45.10
N ALA A 224 -44.73 30.75 -45.91
CA ALA A 224 -44.99 29.54 -46.67
C ALA A 224 -45.18 28.36 -45.69
N GLN A 225 -46.34 27.71 -45.73
CA GLN A 225 -46.67 26.62 -44.80
C GLN A 225 -46.89 25.29 -45.53
N MET A 226 -46.19 24.23 -45.11
CA MET A 226 -46.48 22.86 -45.55
C MET A 226 -47.17 22.07 -44.43
N ASN A 227 -48.39 21.58 -44.65
CA ASN A 227 -49.17 20.83 -43.68
C ASN A 227 -49.28 19.34 -44.08
N ILE A 228 -48.85 18.44 -43.19
CA ILE A 228 -48.86 16.98 -43.42
C ILE A 228 -49.88 16.33 -42.47
N GLY A 229 -50.81 15.54 -43.03
CA GLY A 229 -52.02 15.08 -42.34
C GLY A 229 -52.10 13.59 -41.98
N ASN A 230 -51.03 12.79 -42.13
CA ASN A 230 -51.02 11.36 -41.83
C ASN A 230 -50.04 10.99 -40.69
N GLU A 231 -50.32 9.88 -40.02
CA GLU A 231 -49.49 9.34 -38.94
C GLU A 231 -48.22 8.67 -39.52
N ASN A 232 -47.02 9.07 -39.06
CA ASN A 232 -45.72 8.44 -39.33
C ASN A 232 -45.15 8.54 -40.77
N THR A 233 -45.24 9.72 -41.40
CA THR A 233 -44.78 9.95 -42.79
C THR A 233 -43.28 10.13 -42.88
N LYS A 234 -42.62 9.37 -43.78
CA LYS A 234 -41.21 9.58 -44.14
C LYS A 234 -41.12 10.37 -45.44
N ILE A 235 -40.40 11.49 -45.43
CA ILE A 235 -40.19 12.36 -46.59
C ILE A 235 -38.72 12.30 -47.00
N SER A 236 -38.46 11.97 -48.26
CA SER A 236 -37.09 11.88 -48.81
C SER A 236 -36.74 13.06 -49.72
N THR A 237 -37.71 13.90 -50.07
CA THR A 237 -37.53 15.09 -50.89
C THR A 237 -36.72 16.17 -50.17
N ASP A 238 -35.82 16.81 -50.92
CA ASP A 238 -35.03 17.93 -50.40
C ASP A 238 -35.90 19.17 -50.14
N LEU A 239 -35.57 19.90 -49.08
CA LEU A 239 -36.19 21.16 -48.70
C LEU A 239 -35.17 22.28 -48.87
N VAL A 240 -35.51 23.31 -49.62
CA VAL A 240 -34.68 24.51 -49.81
C VAL A 240 -35.40 25.70 -49.18
N LEU A 241 -34.72 26.39 -48.28
CA LEU A 241 -35.21 27.60 -47.62
C LEU A 241 -34.66 28.80 -48.41
N GLY A 242 -35.53 29.49 -49.14
CA GLY A 242 -35.20 30.77 -49.75
C GLY A 242 -34.86 31.82 -48.70
N GLU A 243 -34.44 33.02 -49.11
CA GLU A 243 -33.99 34.10 -48.21
C GLU A 243 -35.04 34.47 -47.14
N LYS A 244 -36.32 34.25 -47.44
CA LYS A 244 -37.44 34.56 -46.54
C LYS A 244 -37.82 33.42 -45.60
N GLY A 245 -37.32 32.20 -45.85
CA GLY A 245 -37.62 31.01 -45.06
C GLY A 245 -39.05 30.49 -45.24
N GLY A 246 -39.49 29.66 -44.28
CA GLY A 246 -40.85 29.13 -44.21
C GLY A 246 -41.04 28.09 -43.11
N THR A 247 -42.28 27.61 -42.95
CA THR A 247 -42.68 26.73 -41.84
C THR A 247 -43.23 25.39 -42.31
N VAL A 248 -42.85 24.30 -41.65
CA VAL A 248 -43.52 22.99 -41.77
C VAL A 248 -44.40 22.76 -40.54
N ARG A 249 -45.67 22.39 -40.77
CA ARG A 249 -46.65 22.09 -39.73
C ARG A 249 -47.02 20.62 -39.68
N VAL A 250 -47.04 20.07 -38.47
CA VAL A 250 -47.46 18.70 -38.18
C VAL A 250 -48.93 18.70 -37.77
N GLY A 251 -49.80 18.09 -38.57
CA GLY A 251 -51.25 18.32 -38.49
C GLY A 251 -52.01 17.66 -37.33
N HIS A 252 -51.38 16.79 -36.53
CA HIS A 252 -52.04 16.08 -35.42
C HIS A 252 -51.08 15.74 -34.27
N SER A 253 -51.64 15.60 -33.05
CA SER A 253 -50.89 15.38 -31.80
C SER A 253 -50.16 14.04 -31.68
N SER A 254 -50.63 13.02 -32.40
CA SER A 254 -49.99 11.69 -32.48
C SER A 254 -49.02 11.55 -33.65
N SER A 255 -48.97 12.53 -34.56
CA SER A 255 -48.21 12.41 -35.81
C SER A 255 -46.73 12.69 -35.62
N ARG A 256 -45.92 11.94 -36.38
CA ARG A 256 -44.47 12.08 -36.47
C ARG A 256 -44.08 12.17 -37.94
N ILE A 257 -43.30 13.18 -38.32
CA ILE A 257 -42.75 13.33 -39.67
C ILE A 257 -41.26 13.06 -39.61
N ILE A 258 -40.78 12.10 -40.41
CA ILE A 258 -39.36 11.78 -40.53
C ILE A 258 -38.83 12.38 -41.82
N TRP A 259 -38.14 13.51 -41.73
CA TRP A 259 -37.55 14.18 -42.89
C TRP A 259 -36.13 13.66 -43.15
N SER A 260 -36.00 12.84 -44.18
CA SER A 260 -34.74 12.24 -44.64
C SER A 260 -34.12 12.93 -45.85
N GLY A 261 -34.84 13.82 -46.55
CA GLY A 261 -34.25 14.71 -47.56
C GLY A 261 -33.33 15.76 -46.93
N LYS A 262 -32.44 16.36 -47.73
CA LYS A 262 -31.54 17.42 -47.28
C LYS A 262 -32.32 18.72 -47.09
N ILE A 263 -32.10 19.42 -45.98
CA ILE A 263 -32.61 20.78 -45.76
C ILE A 263 -31.47 21.76 -46.00
N THR A 264 -31.67 22.76 -46.87
CA THR A 264 -30.64 23.76 -47.22
C THR A 264 -31.19 25.18 -47.25
N GLY A 265 -30.33 26.20 -47.29
CA GLY A 265 -30.73 27.58 -47.59
C GLY A 265 -30.51 28.60 -46.46
N THR A 266 -30.82 29.87 -46.72
CA THR A 266 -30.42 30.99 -45.85
C THR A 266 -31.55 31.53 -44.97
N GLY A 267 -32.81 31.21 -45.28
CA GLY A 267 -33.96 31.66 -44.48
C GLY A 267 -34.19 30.84 -43.22
N THR A 268 -34.98 31.39 -42.30
CA THR A 268 -35.39 30.72 -41.06
C THR A 268 -36.26 29.51 -41.36
N PHE A 269 -35.95 28.37 -40.72
CA PHE A 269 -36.79 27.18 -40.76
C PHE A 269 -37.76 27.16 -39.58
N GLY A 270 -39.06 27.29 -39.83
CA GLY A 270 -40.09 27.15 -38.81
C GLY A 270 -40.62 25.73 -38.70
N ILE A 271 -40.88 25.28 -37.48
CA ILE A 271 -41.66 24.07 -37.19
C ILE A 271 -42.85 24.49 -36.32
N GLY A 272 -44.05 24.02 -36.68
CA GLY A 272 -45.30 24.30 -35.96
C GLY A 272 -46.29 23.14 -35.96
N GLY A 273 -47.49 23.36 -35.43
CA GLY A 273 -48.59 22.38 -35.43
C GLY A 273 -49.07 21.90 -34.05
N ASP A 274 -50.08 21.03 -34.07
CA ASP A 274 -50.88 20.64 -32.91
C ASP A 274 -50.26 19.48 -32.09
N SER A 275 -49.08 19.68 -31.49
CA SER A 275 -48.39 18.68 -30.63
C SER A 275 -47.72 17.48 -31.32
N GLY A 276 -47.68 17.45 -32.65
CA GLY A 276 -46.92 16.46 -33.43
C GLY A 276 -45.40 16.66 -33.36
N ILE A 277 -44.63 15.67 -33.86
CA ILE A 277 -43.16 15.64 -33.80
C ILE A 277 -42.55 15.75 -35.20
N PHE A 278 -41.67 16.72 -35.40
CA PHE A 278 -40.81 16.79 -36.59
C PHE A 278 -39.45 16.14 -36.29
N CYS A 279 -39.05 15.16 -37.09
CA CYS A 279 -37.79 14.42 -36.93
C CYS A 279 -36.80 14.79 -38.04
N PHE A 280 -35.63 15.30 -37.66
CA PHE A 280 -34.52 15.56 -38.58
C PHE A 280 -33.71 14.28 -38.80
N ALA A 281 -33.83 13.64 -39.97
CA ALA A 281 -33.20 12.34 -40.25
C ALA A 281 -32.06 12.41 -41.28
N ASN A 282 -31.59 13.61 -41.63
CA ASN A 282 -30.48 13.80 -42.56
C ASN A 282 -29.35 14.62 -41.90
N SER A 283 -28.13 14.07 -41.86
CA SER A 283 -26.95 14.72 -41.27
C SER A 283 -26.30 15.77 -42.18
N ALA A 284 -26.70 15.84 -43.44
CA ALA A 284 -26.18 16.78 -44.43
C ALA A 284 -27.00 18.08 -44.51
N ASN A 285 -27.89 18.34 -43.55
CA ASN A 285 -28.64 19.59 -43.51
C ASN A 285 -27.69 20.79 -43.37
N ASP A 286 -27.89 21.80 -44.21
CA ASP A 286 -26.99 22.95 -44.37
C ASP A 286 -27.80 24.23 -44.59
N PHE A 287 -28.47 24.68 -43.53
CA PHE A 287 -29.22 25.93 -43.52
C PHE A 287 -28.74 26.88 -42.42
N SER A 288 -28.66 28.18 -42.72
CA SER A 288 -28.02 29.18 -41.87
C SER A 288 -28.97 30.18 -41.22
N GLY A 289 -30.22 30.28 -41.67
CA GLY A 289 -31.20 31.25 -41.15
C GLY A 289 -31.72 30.95 -39.73
N GLY A 290 -31.39 29.79 -39.18
CA GLY A 290 -31.82 29.33 -37.87
C GLY A 290 -33.07 28.47 -37.89
N LEU A 291 -33.34 27.85 -36.76
CA LEU A 291 -34.49 26.98 -36.53
C LEU A 291 -35.41 27.64 -35.50
N GLN A 292 -36.69 27.72 -35.81
CA GLN A 292 -37.71 28.19 -34.88
C GLN A 292 -38.67 27.04 -34.54
N ILE A 293 -38.72 26.67 -33.26
CA ILE A 293 -39.64 25.66 -32.72
C ILE A 293 -40.80 26.38 -32.03
N GLY A 294 -41.98 26.34 -32.67
CA GLY A 294 -43.18 27.06 -32.22
C GLY A 294 -43.60 28.14 -33.22
N ASP A 295 -44.90 28.20 -33.53
CA ASP A 295 -45.46 29.03 -34.59
C ASP A 295 -45.26 30.55 -34.36
N VAL A 296 -44.91 31.26 -35.45
CA VAL A 296 -44.86 32.75 -35.54
C VAL A 296 -46.27 33.35 -35.68
N MET A 297 -47.27 32.55 -36.09
CA MET A 297 -48.39 33.06 -36.89
C MET A 297 -49.74 33.23 -36.19
N ASN A 298 -49.91 32.97 -34.89
CA ASN A 298 -51.16 33.30 -34.20
C ASN A 298 -50.92 33.32 -32.69
N GLY A 299 -51.38 34.36 -32.00
CA GLY A 299 -51.35 34.50 -30.53
C GLY A 299 -52.18 33.47 -29.76
N ASN A 300 -52.27 32.23 -30.25
CA ASN A 300 -52.89 31.10 -29.56
C ASN A 300 -51.79 30.27 -28.87
N PHE A 301 -51.46 30.67 -27.65
CA PHE A 301 -50.32 30.21 -26.84
C PHE A 301 -50.39 28.75 -26.34
N ASN A 302 -51.33 27.93 -26.85
CA ASN A 302 -51.62 26.58 -26.35
C ASN A 302 -51.12 25.44 -27.25
N GLN A 303 -50.50 25.71 -28.40
CA GLN A 303 -49.97 24.65 -29.27
C GLN A 303 -48.55 24.27 -28.88
N VAL A 304 -48.33 22.99 -28.59
CA VAL A 304 -47.00 22.43 -28.27
C VAL A 304 -46.30 22.02 -29.55
N THR A 305 -45.02 22.36 -29.70
CA THR A 305 -44.22 21.98 -30.88
C THR A 305 -43.02 21.16 -30.43
N LYS A 306 -42.76 20.06 -31.12
CA LYS A 306 -41.80 19.04 -30.71
C LYS A 306 -40.86 18.71 -31.88
N ALA A 307 -39.56 18.71 -31.62
CA ALA A 307 -38.54 18.33 -32.61
C ALA A 307 -37.64 17.22 -32.05
N GLU A 308 -37.32 16.23 -32.87
CA GLU A 308 -36.36 15.17 -32.55
C GLU A 308 -35.23 15.10 -33.58
N LEU A 309 -34.02 14.77 -33.13
CA LEU A 309 -32.94 14.36 -34.04
C LEU A 309 -33.06 12.85 -34.31
N ARG A 310 -32.81 12.47 -35.56
CA ARG A 310 -32.62 11.08 -36.02
C ARG A 310 -31.32 10.91 -36.80
N ALA A 311 -30.55 11.98 -36.93
CA ALA A 311 -29.20 12.03 -37.45
C ALA A 311 -28.42 13.11 -36.68
N SER A 312 -27.10 12.94 -36.55
CA SER A 312 -26.24 13.97 -35.94
C SER A 312 -26.06 15.15 -36.89
N ASN A 313 -25.78 16.35 -36.36
CA ASN A 313 -25.49 17.56 -37.13
C ASN A 313 -26.64 18.04 -38.05
N SER A 314 -27.89 17.74 -37.70
CA SER A 314 -29.04 17.91 -38.60
C SER A 314 -29.82 19.23 -38.44
N LEU A 315 -29.37 20.16 -37.58
CA LEU A 315 -30.12 21.38 -37.21
C LEU A 315 -29.67 22.66 -37.93
N GLY A 316 -28.74 22.57 -38.89
CA GLY A 316 -28.13 23.74 -39.52
C GLY A 316 -27.19 24.50 -38.57
N THR A 317 -26.79 25.71 -38.96
CA THR A 317 -25.76 26.52 -38.24
C THR A 317 -26.32 27.78 -37.56
N GLY A 318 -27.58 28.14 -37.82
CA GLY A 318 -28.21 29.32 -37.22
C GLY A 318 -28.64 29.14 -35.76
N VAL A 319 -29.33 30.14 -35.22
CA VAL A 319 -29.86 30.11 -33.84
C VAL A 319 -31.04 29.14 -33.77
N VAL A 320 -31.09 28.30 -32.73
CA VAL A 320 -32.30 27.54 -32.39
C VAL A 320 -33.12 28.37 -31.40
N SER A 321 -34.28 28.83 -31.84
CA SER A 321 -35.20 29.66 -31.07
C SER A 321 -36.48 28.92 -30.73
N PHE A 322 -37.04 29.20 -29.56
CA PHE A 322 -38.34 28.69 -29.14
C PHE A 322 -39.37 29.81 -29.12
N GLY A 323 -40.55 29.55 -29.69
CA GLY A 323 -41.68 30.50 -29.72
C GLY A 323 -42.26 30.80 -28.33
N ALA A 324 -43.24 31.72 -28.28
CA ALA A 324 -43.83 32.23 -27.02
C ALA A 324 -44.70 31.22 -26.23
N GLY A 325 -44.93 30.00 -26.76
CA GLY A 325 -45.69 28.94 -26.09
C GLY A 325 -44.89 28.21 -25.00
N ALA A 326 -45.61 27.57 -24.06
CA ALA A 326 -44.99 26.66 -23.10
C ALA A 326 -44.95 25.23 -23.65
N ASN A 327 -44.06 24.38 -23.10
CA ASN A 327 -43.89 22.95 -23.41
C ASN A 327 -43.27 22.63 -24.78
N HIS A 328 -42.78 23.61 -25.54
CA HIS A 328 -41.97 23.32 -26.72
C HIS A 328 -40.71 22.55 -26.33
N TRP A 329 -40.34 21.53 -27.11
CA TRP A 329 -39.10 20.81 -26.84
C TRP A 329 -38.32 20.40 -28.07
N LEU A 330 -37.00 20.37 -27.89
CA LEU A 330 -36.03 19.75 -28.79
C LEU A 330 -35.40 18.55 -28.08
N ASP A 331 -35.53 17.36 -28.64
CA ASP A 331 -34.91 16.15 -28.13
C ASP A 331 -33.78 15.70 -29.05
N LEU A 332 -32.57 15.64 -28.51
CA LEU A 332 -31.38 15.16 -29.22
C LEU A 332 -31.46 13.66 -29.53
N TYR A 333 -32.31 12.92 -28.81
CA TYR A 333 -32.64 11.52 -29.08
C TYR A 333 -31.41 10.61 -29.31
N GLY A 334 -30.31 10.85 -28.58
CA GLY A 334 -29.06 10.10 -28.68
C GLY A 334 -28.11 10.51 -29.82
N HIS A 335 -28.40 11.59 -30.54
CA HIS A 335 -27.55 12.16 -31.60
C HIS A 335 -26.87 13.46 -31.15
N SER A 336 -25.77 13.82 -31.79
CA SER A 336 -24.94 14.97 -31.38
C SER A 336 -24.89 16.08 -32.44
N ILE A 337 -24.67 17.32 -31.99
CA ILE A 337 -24.38 18.52 -32.77
C ILE A 337 -22.95 18.96 -32.43
N VAL A 338 -22.00 18.65 -33.31
CA VAL A 338 -20.56 18.86 -33.08
C VAL A 338 -19.89 19.52 -34.28
N SER A 339 -19.96 18.91 -35.47
CA SER A 339 -19.24 19.41 -36.66
C SER A 339 -19.95 20.58 -37.35
N THR A 340 -21.23 20.77 -37.08
CA THR A 340 -22.02 21.93 -37.53
C THR A 340 -22.68 22.58 -36.31
N PRO A 341 -21.92 23.29 -35.47
CA PRO A 341 -22.46 23.89 -34.26
C PRO A 341 -23.57 24.89 -34.61
N ILE A 342 -24.62 24.93 -33.80
CA ILE A 342 -25.67 25.94 -33.92
C ILE A 342 -25.17 27.27 -33.36
N ALA A 343 -25.66 28.41 -33.85
CA ALA A 343 -25.24 29.73 -33.39
C ALA A 343 -25.66 30.04 -31.94
N GLY A 344 -26.46 29.18 -31.30
CA GLY A 344 -26.85 29.27 -29.90
C GLY A 344 -28.32 28.92 -29.67
N LEU A 345 -28.74 28.99 -28.41
CA LEU A 345 -30.11 28.78 -27.98
C LEU A 345 -30.75 30.10 -27.57
N SER A 346 -31.99 30.32 -28.01
CA SER A 346 -32.78 31.49 -27.62
C SER A 346 -34.18 31.09 -27.16
N ALA A 347 -34.55 31.47 -25.94
CA ALA A 347 -35.88 31.28 -25.39
C ALA A 347 -36.18 32.34 -24.32
N THR A 348 -37.29 33.04 -24.46
CA THR A 348 -37.74 34.09 -23.52
C THR A 348 -38.60 33.55 -22.37
N ARG A 349 -39.03 32.28 -22.42
CA ARG A 349 -39.91 31.64 -21.43
C ARG A 349 -39.32 30.35 -20.87
N SER A 350 -39.62 30.06 -19.61
CA SER A 350 -39.08 28.88 -18.89
C SER A 350 -39.77 27.55 -19.17
N GLY A 351 -40.92 27.57 -19.85
CA GLY A 351 -41.68 26.36 -20.16
C GLY A 351 -41.10 25.48 -21.28
N VAL A 352 -39.98 25.83 -21.90
CA VAL A 352 -39.40 25.09 -23.04
C VAL A 352 -38.27 24.17 -22.58
N GLU A 353 -37.97 23.11 -23.33
CA GLU A 353 -36.99 22.09 -22.93
C GLU A 353 -36.07 21.64 -24.07
N VAL A 354 -34.77 21.59 -23.83
CA VAL A 354 -33.81 20.81 -24.63
C VAL A 354 -33.50 19.54 -23.85
N LYS A 355 -33.77 18.38 -24.43
CA LYS A 355 -33.57 17.10 -23.75
C LYS A 355 -32.80 16.09 -24.57
N ASN A 356 -32.33 15.04 -23.91
CA ASN A 356 -31.94 13.81 -24.56
C ASN A 356 -32.68 12.66 -23.87
N SER A 357 -33.69 12.10 -24.55
CA SER A 357 -34.48 10.99 -24.02
C SER A 357 -33.77 9.62 -24.12
N LYS A 358 -32.58 9.55 -24.71
CA LYS A 358 -31.79 8.32 -24.83
C LYS A 358 -30.71 8.21 -23.76
N SER A 359 -30.30 6.96 -23.53
CA SER A 359 -29.26 6.61 -22.57
C SER A 359 -27.84 6.87 -23.09
N THR A 360 -27.68 7.11 -24.40
CA THR A 360 -26.43 7.55 -25.03
C THR A 360 -26.20 9.03 -24.76
N VAL A 361 -24.95 9.44 -24.55
CA VAL A 361 -24.61 10.86 -24.38
C VAL A 361 -24.71 11.57 -25.73
N SER A 362 -25.34 12.74 -25.73
CA SER A 362 -25.44 13.63 -26.89
C SER A 362 -24.68 14.92 -26.62
N THR A 363 -23.78 15.32 -27.52
CA THR A 363 -23.10 16.63 -27.42
C THR A 363 -23.92 17.69 -28.13
N LEU A 364 -24.15 18.84 -27.49
CA LEU A 364 -24.75 20.04 -28.06
C LEU A 364 -23.72 21.17 -28.08
N THR A 365 -23.24 21.53 -29.28
CA THR A 365 -22.26 22.60 -29.46
C THR A 365 -22.93 23.90 -29.89
N LEU A 366 -22.70 24.97 -29.12
CA LEU A 366 -23.19 26.32 -29.32
C LEU A 366 -22.04 27.22 -29.75
N SER A 367 -22.02 27.68 -31.00
CA SER A 367 -21.00 28.60 -31.53
C SER A 367 -21.56 30.02 -31.64
N VAL A 368 -21.68 30.71 -30.51
CA VAL A 368 -22.29 32.04 -30.48
C VAL A 368 -21.41 33.07 -31.21
N PRO A 369 -21.92 33.74 -32.26
CA PRO A 369 -21.15 34.71 -33.02
C PRO A 369 -20.67 35.89 -32.16
N ASP A 370 -19.59 36.52 -32.60
CA ASP A 370 -19.03 37.69 -31.92
C ASP A 370 -20.06 38.83 -31.78
N GLY A 371 -19.99 39.56 -30.67
CA GLY A 371 -20.93 40.63 -30.32
C GLY A 371 -22.36 40.19 -29.96
N GLN A 372 -22.71 38.91 -30.10
CA GLN A 372 -24.06 38.42 -29.78
C GLN A 372 -24.18 37.91 -28.35
N THR A 373 -25.35 38.18 -27.74
CA THR A 373 -25.76 37.61 -26.46
C THR A 373 -27.10 36.93 -26.64
N LEU A 374 -27.14 35.61 -26.46
CA LEU A 374 -28.34 34.81 -26.59
C LEU A 374 -28.75 34.26 -25.22
N THR A 375 -30.05 34.30 -24.92
CA THR A 375 -30.58 33.90 -23.62
C THR A 375 -31.51 32.70 -23.78
N TYR A 376 -31.25 31.65 -23.01
CA TYR A 376 -32.10 30.47 -22.94
C TYR A 376 -32.69 30.33 -21.53
N ALA A 377 -33.98 30.65 -21.40
CA ALA A 377 -34.71 30.55 -20.14
C ALA A 377 -35.32 29.16 -19.87
N GLY A 378 -35.17 28.19 -20.78
CA GLY A 378 -35.78 26.87 -20.68
C GLY A 378 -35.04 25.88 -19.76
N LYS A 379 -35.45 24.62 -19.84
CA LYS A 379 -34.89 23.47 -19.10
C LYS A 379 -33.93 22.68 -19.97
N MET A 380 -32.94 22.03 -19.34
CA MET A 380 -32.07 21.06 -20.04
C MET A 380 -32.02 19.74 -19.27
N THR A 381 -32.37 18.61 -19.91
CA THR A 381 -32.53 17.32 -19.21
C THR A 381 -31.94 16.13 -20.00
N GLY A 382 -31.63 15.04 -19.31
CA GLY A 382 -31.05 13.84 -19.94
C GLY A 382 -29.54 13.90 -20.13
N LYS A 383 -28.95 12.94 -20.86
CA LYS A 383 -27.48 12.87 -21.00
C LYS A 383 -26.96 13.82 -22.08
N ILE A 384 -26.64 15.05 -21.70
CA ILE A 384 -26.21 16.11 -22.63
C ILE A 384 -24.84 16.65 -22.23
N ASP A 385 -23.87 16.52 -23.14
CA ASP A 385 -22.63 17.27 -23.08
C ASP A 385 -22.85 18.65 -23.72
N LEU A 386 -22.66 19.73 -22.96
CA LEU A 386 -22.82 21.10 -23.46
C LEU A 386 -21.46 21.68 -23.84
N ALA A 387 -21.28 22.09 -25.09
CA ALA A 387 -20.06 22.77 -25.56
C ALA A 387 -20.38 24.19 -26.01
N LYS A 388 -19.59 25.18 -25.57
CA LYS A 388 -19.66 26.58 -25.97
C LYS A 388 -18.39 26.98 -26.73
N SER A 389 -18.56 27.48 -27.94
CA SER A 389 -17.53 28.07 -28.82
C SER A 389 -18.02 29.42 -29.37
N GLY A 390 -17.19 30.09 -30.16
CA GLY A 390 -17.47 31.42 -30.70
C GLY A 390 -17.36 32.53 -29.63
N ALA A 391 -16.93 33.72 -30.03
CA ALA A 391 -16.60 34.82 -29.13
C ALA A 391 -17.80 35.39 -28.33
N GLY A 392 -19.04 35.14 -28.78
CA GLY A 392 -20.24 35.68 -28.14
C GLY A 392 -20.63 35.03 -26.80
N THR A 393 -21.75 35.48 -26.23
CA THR A 393 -22.26 35.05 -24.93
C THR A 393 -23.53 34.20 -25.05
N GLN A 394 -23.54 33.01 -24.44
CA GLN A 394 -24.76 32.27 -24.15
C GLN A 394 -25.12 32.44 -22.67
N ILE A 395 -26.31 32.94 -22.37
CA ILE A 395 -26.86 33.03 -21.02
C ILE A 395 -27.88 31.91 -20.82
N LEU A 396 -27.75 31.16 -19.73
CA LEU A 396 -28.72 30.17 -19.26
C LEU A 396 -29.41 30.73 -18.01
N THR A 397 -30.72 30.94 -18.06
CA THR A 397 -31.47 31.67 -17.00
C THR A 397 -32.66 30.90 -16.44
N GLY A 398 -32.91 29.70 -16.97
CA GLY A 398 -34.03 28.85 -16.58
C GLY A 398 -33.79 28.04 -15.31
N THR A 399 -34.88 27.51 -14.76
CA THR A 399 -34.85 26.48 -13.72
C THR A 399 -34.99 25.09 -14.34
N GLY A 400 -34.50 24.03 -13.68
CA GLY A 400 -34.70 22.65 -14.16
C GLY A 400 -33.62 22.12 -15.10
N PHE A 401 -32.39 22.61 -14.95
CA PHE A 401 -31.20 21.99 -15.54
C PHE A 401 -30.83 20.74 -14.73
N THR A 402 -31.16 19.56 -15.27
CA THR A 402 -30.88 18.24 -14.68
C THR A 402 -30.11 17.33 -15.64
N GLN A 403 -29.56 17.91 -16.69
CA GLN A 403 -28.73 17.21 -17.66
C GLN A 403 -27.52 16.55 -16.99
N THR A 404 -27.12 15.39 -17.47
CA THR A 404 -25.98 14.63 -16.98
C THR A 404 -24.93 14.53 -18.09
N GLY A 405 -23.83 15.24 -17.95
CA GLY A 405 -22.83 15.36 -19.01
C GLY A 405 -21.80 16.44 -18.73
N LYS A 406 -20.78 16.49 -19.58
CA LYS A 406 -19.67 17.44 -19.48
C LYS A 406 -20.11 18.83 -19.94
N THR A 407 -19.54 19.86 -19.34
CA THR A 407 -19.67 21.23 -19.84
C THR A 407 -18.30 21.67 -20.34
N THR A 408 -18.19 22.08 -21.59
CA THR A 408 -16.95 22.58 -22.20
C THR A 408 -17.15 24.02 -22.67
N VAL A 409 -16.27 24.93 -22.28
CA VAL A 409 -16.25 26.33 -22.75
C VAL A 409 -14.89 26.58 -23.40
N ASN A 410 -14.87 26.61 -24.74
CA ASN A 410 -13.66 26.79 -25.55
C ASN A 410 -13.39 28.26 -25.88
N GLU A 411 -14.45 29.05 -26.06
CA GLU A 411 -14.37 30.46 -26.47
C GLU A 411 -15.65 31.21 -26.07
N GLY A 412 -15.51 32.53 -25.85
CA GLY A 412 -16.59 33.41 -25.46
C GLY A 412 -17.12 33.10 -24.06
N THR A 413 -18.33 33.57 -23.75
CA THR A 413 -18.90 33.42 -22.40
C THR A 413 -20.06 32.44 -22.37
N LEU A 414 -20.00 31.45 -21.47
CA LEU A 414 -21.18 30.73 -20.98
C LEU A 414 -21.52 31.31 -19.61
N ARG A 415 -22.65 32.00 -19.52
CA ARG A 415 -23.13 32.60 -18.28
C ARG A 415 -24.31 31.82 -17.73
N LEU A 416 -24.24 31.40 -16.47
CA LEU A 416 -25.34 30.77 -15.76
C LEU A 416 -25.91 31.79 -14.78
N THR A 417 -27.22 32.00 -14.83
CA THR A 417 -27.95 32.83 -13.87
C THR A 417 -29.19 32.07 -13.38
N SER A 418 -29.86 32.59 -12.33
CA SER A 418 -31.23 32.22 -11.95
C SER A 418 -31.58 30.72 -12.08
N GLY A 419 -31.09 29.87 -11.17
CA GLY A 419 -31.48 28.46 -11.08
C GLY A 419 -30.89 27.51 -12.16
N ALA A 420 -30.08 28.03 -13.09
CA ALA A 420 -29.30 27.22 -14.02
C ALA A 420 -28.20 26.44 -13.29
N LYS A 421 -27.92 25.21 -13.75
CA LYS A 421 -26.95 24.29 -13.14
C LYS A 421 -26.06 23.60 -14.17
N LEU A 422 -24.85 23.24 -13.75
CA LEU A 422 -23.94 22.38 -14.50
C LEU A 422 -24.40 20.92 -14.48
N GLY A 423 -24.00 20.15 -15.51
CA GLY A 423 -24.51 18.80 -15.76
C GLY A 423 -23.88 17.67 -14.95
N GLY A 424 -23.20 17.92 -13.83
CA GLY A 424 -22.56 16.85 -13.03
C GLY A 424 -21.29 16.24 -13.62
N GLY A 425 -21.08 16.28 -14.94
CA GLY A 425 -19.89 15.77 -15.61
C GLY A 425 -18.68 16.69 -15.48
N LEU A 426 -17.60 16.36 -16.19
CA LEU A 426 -16.37 17.16 -16.17
C LEU A 426 -16.65 18.57 -16.71
N LEU A 427 -16.24 19.59 -15.95
CA LEU A 427 -16.24 20.97 -16.40
C LEU A 427 -14.88 21.30 -17.02
N THR A 428 -14.87 21.65 -18.31
CA THR A 428 -13.67 22.08 -19.03
C THR A 428 -13.83 23.54 -19.45
N VAL A 429 -12.94 24.42 -19.00
CA VAL A 429 -12.87 25.81 -19.47
C VAL A 429 -11.47 25.98 -20.06
N THR A 430 -11.37 26.27 -21.35
CA THR A 430 -10.11 26.30 -22.09
C THR A 430 -10.13 27.40 -23.15
N GLY A 431 -9.02 27.56 -23.90
CA GLY A 431 -8.86 28.64 -24.87
C GLY A 431 -9.04 30.01 -24.21
N THR A 432 -9.89 30.85 -24.81
CA THR A 432 -10.35 32.14 -24.26
C THR A 432 -11.75 32.04 -23.64
N GLY A 433 -12.20 30.81 -23.35
CA GLY A 433 -13.50 30.53 -22.76
C GLY A 433 -13.67 31.12 -21.37
N THR A 434 -14.84 31.69 -21.12
CA THR A 434 -15.25 32.21 -19.81
C THR A 434 -16.51 31.50 -19.33
N LEU A 435 -16.45 30.87 -18.16
CA LEU A 435 -17.62 30.41 -17.42
C LEU A 435 -17.95 31.44 -16.32
N ASP A 436 -19.11 32.06 -16.40
CA ASP A 436 -19.58 33.06 -15.43
C ASP A 436 -20.77 32.52 -14.64
N LEU A 437 -20.61 32.39 -13.32
CA LEU A 437 -21.64 31.88 -12.39
C LEU A 437 -22.58 32.97 -11.85
N SER A 438 -22.26 34.25 -12.08
CA SER A 438 -23.17 35.42 -11.90
C SER A 438 -24.02 35.43 -10.61
N GLY A 439 -23.45 35.04 -9.47
CA GLY A 439 -24.09 35.09 -8.16
C GLY A 439 -24.95 33.87 -7.80
N LEU A 440 -24.79 32.75 -8.52
CA LEU A 440 -25.50 31.50 -8.25
C LEU A 440 -25.06 30.87 -6.93
N THR A 441 -25.99 30.79 -5.97
CA THR A 441 -25.74 30.14 -4.67
C THR A 441 -25.47 28.64 -4.77
N ASP A 442 -25.86 28.00 -5.87
CA ASP A 442 -25.57 26.60 -6.18
C ASP A 442 -25.48 26.41 -7.70
N ALA A 443 -24.26 26.45 -8.24
CA ALA A 443 -23.99 26.15 -9.65
C ALA A 443 -24.10 24.64 -9.98
N GLY A 444 -24.38 23.81 -8.99
CA GLY A 444 -24.39 22.36 -9.08
C GLY A 444 -23.02 21.73 -8.80
N LYS A 445 -22.92 20.46 -9.16
CA LYS A 445 -21.71 19.64 -9.04
C LYS A 445 -21.06 19.49 -10.41
N ALA A 446 -19.73 19.42 -10.44
CA ALA A 446 -18.96 19.02 -11.61
C ALA A 446 -17.98 17.91 -11.22
N ALA A 447 -17.70 16.97 -12.13
CA ALA A 447 -16.74 15.88 -11.92
C ALA A 447 -15.26 16.33 -11.96
N GLY A 448 -15.02 17.63 -11.72
CA GLY A 448 -13.72 18.29 -11.77
C GLY A 448 -13.70 19.50 -12.69
N LEU A 449 -12.66 20.32 -12.51
CA LEU A 449 -12.37 21.49 -13.33
C LEU A 449 -11.10 21.20 -14.15
N ALA A 450 -11.20 21.32 -15.47
CA ALA A 450 -10.12 21.07 -16.42
C ALA A 450 -9.90 22.26 -17.34
N GLY A 451 -8.66 22.48 -17.77
CA GLY A 451 -8.30 23.54 -18.70
C GLY A 451 -6.79 23.73 -18.78
N ASN A 452 -6.24 23.82 -19.98
CA ASN A 452 -4.80 23.96 -20.21
C ASN A 452 -4.39 25.38 -20.66
N SER A 453 -5.34 26.31 -20.77
CA SER A 453 -5.09 27.70 -21.16
C SER A 453 -5.05 28.61 -19.93
N ALA A 454 -4.08 29.52 -19.88
CA ALA A 454 -3.99 30.57 -18.87
C ALA A 454 -5.02 31.70 -19.06
N ASP A 455 -5.60 31.79 -20.27
CA ASP A 455 -6.62 32.78 -20.64
C ASP A 455 -8.04 32.30 -20.36
N ALA A 456 -8.22 31.03 -19.98
CA ALA A 456 -9.48 30.50 -19.52
C ALA A 456 -9.88 31.17 -18.20
N ILE A 457 -11.16 31.54 -18.07
CA ILE A 457 -11.68 32.25 -16.89
C ILE A 457 -12.88 31.49 -16.32
N LEU A 458 -12.82 31.17 -15.03
CA LEU A 458 -13.98 30.84 -14.21
C LEU A 458 -14.23 32.01 -13.29
N THR A 459 -15.40 32.64 -13.39
CA THR A 459 -15.68 33.86 -12.63
C THR A 459 -17.04 33.86 -11.99
N ASN A 460 -17.18 34.70 -10.97
CA ASN A 460 -18.46 35.22 -10.54
C ASN A 460 -18.47 36.73 -10.77
N SER A 461 -19.26 37.18 -11.76
CA SER A 461 -19.42 38.61 -12.04
C SER A 461 -20.30 39.36 -11.02
N ASN A 462 -20.99 38.65 -10.10
CA ASN A 462 -21.72 39.27 -9.01
C ASN A 462 -20.77 39.63 -7.85
N ALA A 463 -20.67 40.93 -7.55
CA ALA A 463 -19.80 41.45 -6.50
C ALA A 463 -20.33 41.22 -5.07
N GLU A 464 -21.62 40.96 -4.90
CA GLU A 464 -22.27 40.88 -3.59
C GLU A 464 -22.34 39.43 -3.09
N THR A 465 -22.91 38.54 -3.90
CA THR A 465 -23.18 37.15 -3.53
C THR A 465 -22.09 36.21 -4.00
N PRO A 466 -21.47 35.41 -3.12
CA PRO A 466 -20.55 34.36 -3.54
C PRO A 466 -21.28 33.27 -4.34
N SER A 467 -20.60 32.71 -5.35
CA SER A 467 -21.14 31.59 -6.11
C SER A 467 -20.48 30.28 -5.68
N ALA A 468 -21.29 29.30 -5.27
CA ALA A 468 -20.78 28.02 -4.82
C ALA A 468 -20.64 27.01 -5.97
N LEU A 469 -19.48 26.35 -6.07
CA LEU A 469 -19.20 25.30 -7.04
C LEU A 469 -18.60 24.08 -6.33
N THR A 470 -19.26 22.93 -6.46
CA THR A 470 -18.74 21.67 -5.92
C THR A 470 -18.03 20.86 -7.00
N LEU A 471 -16.77 20.51 -6.75
CA LEU A 471 -15.95 19.64 -7.57
C LEU A 471 -15.88 18.25 -6.92
N GLU A 472 -16.53 17.25 -7.52
CA GLU A 472 -16.61 15.87 -7.03
C GLU A 472 -15.86 14.92 -7.97
N LEU A 473 -14.54 14.80 -7.78
CA LEU A 473 -13.66 14.04 -8.69
C LEU A 473 -13.21 12.72 -8.08
N THR A 474 -13.19 11.66 -8.89
CA THR A 474 -12.53 10.39 -8.56
C THR A 474 -11.13 10.27 -9.17
N GLY A 475 -10.84 11.02 -10.23
CA GLY A 475 -9.53 11.10 -10.91
C GLY A 475 -8.85 12.45 -10.72
N ASN A 476 -7.69 12.63 -11.36
CA ASN A 476 -6.90 13.85 -11.26
C ASN A 476 -7.20 14.81 -12.43
N GLN A 477 -7.50 16.07 -12.12
CA GLN A 477 -7.75 17.10 -13.11
C GLN A 477 -6.87 18.32 -12.86
N THR A 478 -6.45 18.99 -13.94
CA THR A 478 -5.64 20.21 -13.88
C THR A 478 -6.37 21.35 -14.58
N TYR A 479 -6.41 22.50 -13.93
CA TYR A 479 -6.89 23.76 -14.50
C TYR A 479 -5.81 24.83 -14.40
N ALA A 480 -5.37 25.32 -15.55
CA ALA A 480 -4.33 26.36 -15.68
C ALA A 480 -4.89 27.79 -15.81
N GLY A 481 -6.23 27.92 -15.88
CA GLY A 481 -6.90 29.22 -16.04
C GLY A 481 -7.06 29.99 -14.73
N LYS A 482 -7.68 31.16 -14.83
CA LYS A 482 -7.93 32.07 -13.70
C LYS A 482 -9.28 31.77 -13.05
N LEU A 483 -9.32 31.79 -11.72
CA LEU A 483 -10.54 31.84 -10.92
C LEU A 483 -10.68 33.23 -10.31
N THR A 484 -11.77 33.93 -10.59
CA THR A 484 -11.96 35.34 -10.19
C THR A 484 -13.34 35.64 -9.63
N GLY A 485 -13.47 36.75 -8.89
CA GLY A 485 -14.73 37.11 -8.23
C GLY A 485 -14.96 36.32 -6.93
N LYS A 486 -16.09 36.57 -6.26
CA LYS A 486 -16.48 35.85 -5.03
C LYS A 486 -16.90 34.42 -5.38
N LEU A 487 -16.00 33.47 -5.28
CA LEU A 487 -16.24 32.05 -5.61
C LEU A 487 -16.00 31.18 -4.38
N ASP A 488 -16.94 30.29 -4.08
CA ASP A 488 -16.83 29.31 -2.99
C ASP A 488 -16.66 27.91 -3.58
N LEU A 489 -15.43 27.43 -3.63
CA LEU A 489 -15.11 26.12 -4.18
C LEU A 489 -15.21 25.06 -3.10
N THR A 490 -15.94 23.98 -3.35
CA THR A 490 -15.95 22.81 -2.47
C THR A 490 -15.37 21.61 -3.21
N LYS A 491 -14.25 21.06 -2.71
CA LYS A 491 -13.59 19.87 -3.26
C LYS A 491 -14.01 18.63 -2.47
N THR A 492 -14.65 17.69 -3.16
CA THR A 492 -15.05 16.35 -2.67
C THR A 492 -14.54 15.27 -3.63
N GLY A 493 -14.80 13.99 -3.30
CA GLY A 493 -14.28 12.84 -4.04
C GLY A 493 -12.79 12.58 -3.81
N THR A 494 -12.32 11.38 -4.17
CA THR A 494 -10.97 10.87 -3.85
C THR A 494 -9.86 11.46 -4.71
N GLY A 495 -10.18 12.06 -5.86
CA GLY A 495 -9.21 12.56 -6.84
C GLY A 495 -8.50 13.86 -6.45
N THR A 496 -7.49 14.25 -7.23
CA THR A 496 -6.75 15.52 -7.09
C THR A 496 -7.28 16.57 -8.06
N GLN A 497 -7.68 17.74 -7.55
CA GLN A 497 -7.81 18.94 -8.38
C GLN A 497 -6.54 19.77 -8.27
N THR A 498 -5.82 19.93 -9.37
CA THR A 498 -4.67 20.82 -9.49
C THR A 498 -5.14 22.15 -10.08
N LEU A 499 -4.82 23.24 -9.39
CA LEU A 499 -4.94 24.61 -9.90
C LEU A 499 -3.51 25.04 -10.26
N ALA A 500 -3.20 25.00 -11.55
CA ALA A 500 -1.90 25.34 -12.10
C ALA A 500 -1.81 26.84 -12.41
N GLY A 501 -0.67 27.47 -12.14
CA GLY A 501 -0.48 28.92 -12.26
C GLY A 501 -1.15 29.70 -11.13
N ALA A 502 -1.17 31.04 -11.23
CA ALA A 502 -1.79 31.95 -10.25
C ALA A 502 -3.33 31.87 -10.22
N GLY A 503 -3.90 30.65 -10.25
CA GLY A 503 -5.29 30.35 -10.55
C GLY A 503 -6.27 30.79 -9.47
N LEU A 504 -5.87 30.96 -8.21
CA LEU A 504 -6.75 31.49 -7.17
C LEU A 504 -6.66 33.02 -7.11
N GLY A 505 -7.59 33.71 -7.76
CA GLY A 505 -7.75 35.15 -7.63
C GLY A 505 -8.18 35.56 -6.23
N ALA A 506 -8.10 36.87 -5.94
CA ALA A 506 -8.59 37.42 -4.69
C ALA A 506 -10.10 37.13 -4.52
N ASN A 507 -10.53 36.88 -3.28
CA ASN A 507 -11.92 36.54 -2.90
C ASN A 507 -12.44 35.17 -3.35
N VAL A 508 -11.56 34.28 -3.82
CA VAL A 508 -11.92 32.86 -3.98
C VAL A 508 -11.69 32.13 -2.66
N SER A 509 -12.70 31.45 -2.14
CA SER A 509 -12.59 30.54 -0.99
C SER A 509 -12.55 29.09 -1.47
N ALA A 510 -11.90 28.21 -0.70
CA ALA A 510 -11.86 26.79 -1.01
C ALA A 510 -12.00 25.91 0.24
N LYS A 511 -13.03 25.07 0.23
CA LYS A 511 -13.28 24.01 1.20
C LYS A 511 -12.83 22.66 0.65
N VAL A 512 -12.01 21.91 1.39
CA VAL A 512 -11.53 20.59 0.98
C VAL A 512 -12.10 19.52 1.92
N SER A 513 -13.18 18.88 1.49
CA SER A 513 -13.86 17.83 2.27
C SER A 513 -13.36 16.41 1.96
N ALA A 514 -12.81 16.15 0.77
CA ALA A 514 -12.20 14.87 0.43
C ALA A 514 -11.21 14.97 -0.75
N GLY A 515 -10.31 13.99 -0.86
CA GLY A 515 -9.27 13.96 -1.88
C GLY A 515 -8.26 15.09 -1.70
N LYS A 516 -7.68 15.59 -2.80
CA LYS A 516 -6.62 16.61 -2.76
C LYS A 516 -6.98 17.85 -3.59
N LEU A 517 -6.78 19.05 -3.03
CA LEU A 517 -6.70 20.30 -3.77
C LEU A 517 -5.24 20.75 -3.77
N LEU A 518 -4.61 20.76 -4.95
CA LEU A 518 -3.23 21.18 -5.15
C LEU A 518 -3.20 22.56 -5.79
N ILE A 519 -2.53 23.52 -5.15
CA ILE A 519 -2.32 24.88 -5.66
C ILE A 519 -0.86 25.02 -6.04
N GLN A 520 -0.57 25.10 -7.34
CA GLN A 520 0.79 25.23 -7.87
C GLN A 520 1.16 26.70 -8.09
N ASP A 521 2.35 27.06 -7.64
CA ASP A 521 2.92 28.42 -7.68
C ASP A 521 1.92 29.52 -7.22
N PRO A 522 1.36 29.42 -6.01
CA PRO A 522 0.56 30.49 -5.44
C PRO A 522 1.36 31.79 -5.37
N GLY A 523 0.73 32.89 -5.76
CA GLY A 523 1.31 34.24 -5.71
C GLY A 523 1.87 34.61 -4.33
N GLY A 524 2.67 35.68 -4.25
CA GLY A 524 3.50 36.03 -3.09
C GLY A 524 2.78 36.24 -1.74
N SER A 525 1.45 36.35 -1.72
CA SER A 525 0.62 36.38 -0.51
C SER A 525 -0.79 35.95 -0.88
N ALA A 526 -1.22 34.75 -0.48
CA ALA A 526 -2.58 34.27 -0.75
C ALA A 526 -3.51 34.81 0.35
N ALA A 527 -4.42 35.72 -0.01
CA ALA A 527 -5.46 36.26 0.87
C ALA A 527 -6.76 35.43 0.83
N ASN A 528 -6.69 34.20 0.31
CA ASN A 528 -7.82 33.31 0.11
C ASN A 528 -8.22 32.63 1.42
N ALA A 529 -9.53 32.46 1.64
CA ALA A 529 -10.02 31.69 2.78
C ALA A 529 -10.00 30.19 2.43
N PHE A 530 -9.34 29.39 3.26
CA PHE A 530 -9.26 27.94 3.07
C PHE A 530 -9.90 27.22 4.26
N THR A 531 -10.71 26.21 3.97
CA THR A 531 -11.32 25.34 4.97
C THR A 531 -10.91 23.89 4.71
N LEU A 532 -10.37 23.22 5.71
CA LEU A 532 -10.00 21.81 5.68
C LEU A 532 -11.02 21.00 6.46
N ASP A 533 -11.68 20.07 5.77
CA ASP A 533 -12.84 19.32 6.27
C ASP A 533 -12.69 17.81 5.96
N GLY A 534 -11.49 17.27 6.17
CA GLY A 534 -11.13 15.86 6.00
C GLY A 534 -10.20 15.55 4.83
N GLY A 535 -10.11 16.42 3.81
CA GLY A 535 -9.24 16.21 2.64
C GLY A 535 -7.80 16.72 2.81
N THR A 536 -7.06 16.81 1.69
CA THR A 536 -5.69 17.35 1.62
C THR A 536 -5.68 18.68 0.89
N LEU A 537 -5.23 19.75 1.56
CA LEU A 537 -4.88 21.02 0.93
C LEU A 537 -3.37 21.06 0.73
N ALA A 538 -2.92 21.11 -0.52
CA ALA A 538 -1.52 21.10 -0.89
C ALA A 538 -1.12 22.38 -1.61
N PHE A 539 0.05 22.90 -1.26
CA PHE A 539 0.69 24.00 -1.99
C PHE A 539 2.01 23.50 -2.56
N GLU A 540 2.26 23.79 -3.83
CA GLU A 540 3.52 23.51 -4.51
C GLU A 540 4.17 24.81 -4.96
N LYS A 541 5.40 25.09 -4.53
CA LYS A 541 6.11 26.32 -4.91
C LYS A 541 7.63 26.18 -4.78
N ASN A 542 8.36 26.74 -5.73
CA ASN A 542 9.82 26.93 -5.64
C ASN A 542 10.17 28.25 -4.94
N GLY A 543 9.82 28.37 -3.66
CA GLY A 543 10.09 29.54 -2.83
C GLY A 543 9.26 29.53 -1.55
N ALA A 544 9.53 30.45 -0.63
CA ALA A 544 8.70 30.58 0.57
C ALA A 544 7.27 31.06 0.22
N LEU A 545 6.30 30.63 1.03
CA LEU A 545 4.91 31.09 0.95
C LEU A 545 4.44 31.47 2.35
N THR A 546 3.91 32.68 2.49
CA THR A 546 3.20 33.11 3.69
C THR A 546 1.75 33.35 3.34
N LEU A 547 0.84 32.66 4.02
CA LEU A 547 -0.59 32.92 3.92
C LEU A 547 -0.94 34.10 4.85
N SER A 548 -1.69 35.06 4.33
CA SER A 548 -2.14 36.22 5.12
C SER A 548 -3.41 35.93 5.93
N THR A 549 -4.14 34.88 5.56
CA THR A 549 -5.33 34.35 6.23
C THR A 549 -5.01 33.06 6.99
N LYS A 550 -5.85 32.73 7.98
CA LYS A 550 -5.79 31.43 8.66
C LYS A 550 -6.49 30.38 7.80
N ILE A 551 -6.04 29.12 7.92
CA ILE A 551 -6.78 27.96 7.44
C ILE A 551 -7.76 27.54 8.55
N ASP A 552 -9.05 27.50 8.22
CA ASP A 552 -10.07 26.94 9.08
C ASP A 552 -10.03 25.41 9.02
N VAL A 553 -10.04 24.74 10.17
CA VAL A 553 -10.04 23.28 10.28
C VAL A 553 -11.31 22.86 11.01
N THR A 554 -12.10 21.97 10.40
CA THR A 554 -13.36 21.50 10.98
C THR A 554 -13.16 20.27 11.89
N ALA A 555 -14.24 19.75 12.46
CA ALA A 555 -14.26 18.48 13.20
C ALA A 555 -13.69 17.29 12.41
N ASN A 556 -13.71 17.34 11.07
CA ASN A 556 -13.21 16.27 10.21
C ASN A 556 -11.69 16.33 10.01
N GLY A 557 -11.01 17.38 10.48
CA GLY A 557 -9.56 17.51 10.37
C GLY A 557 -9.07 17.62 8.92
N GLY A 558 -7.94 16.99 8.62
CA GLY A 558 -7.42 16.83 7.26
C GLY A 558 -5.91 16.96 7.17
N THR A 559 -5.37 17.06 5.96
CA THR A 559 -3.93 17.17 5.70
C THR A 559 -3.56 18.52 5.08
N LEU A 560 -2.57 19.19 5.65
CA LEU A 560 -1.86 20.31 5.04
C LEU A 560 -0.53 19.81 4.46
N GLN A 561 -0.38 19.93 3.14
CA GLN A 561 0.78 19.45 2.40
C GLN A 561 1.59 20.60 1.79
N TRP A 562 2.90 20.57 2.00
CA TRP A 562 3.85 21.49 1.38
C TRP A 562 4.78 20.75 0.41
N ILE A 563 4.76 21.15 -0.86
CA ILE A 563 5.55 20.53 -1.93
C ILE A 563 6.54 21.57 -2.46
N THR A 564 7.83 21.25 -2.43
CA THR A 564 8.86 22.16 -2.94
C THR A 564 10.12 21.37 -3.31
N THR A 565 10.91 21.92 -4.23
CA THR A 565 12.21 21.34 -4.62
C THR A 565 13.36 21.80 -3.73
N GLY A 566 13.13 22.72 -2.77
CA GLY A 566 14.17 23.32 -1.92
C GLY A 566 13.86 23.31 -0.41
N THR A 567 14.63 24.06 0.38
CA THR A 567 14.47 24.21 1.85
C THR A 567 13.47 25.31 2.22
N ASN A 568 12.49 25.56 1.36
CA ASN A 568 11.55 26.67 1.52
C ASN A 568 10.50 26.37 2.59
N ALA A 569 9.94 27.44 3.16
CA ALA A 569 8.95 27.36 4.22
C ALA A 569 7.55 27.79 3.78
N LEU A 570 6.54 27.06 4.24
CA LEU A 570 5.14 27.50 4.28
C LEU A 570 4.84 28.07 5.67
N SER A 571 4.50 29.36 5.74
CA SER A 571 4.08 30.04 6.96
C SER A 571 2.56 30.25 6.95
N VAL A 572 1.86 29.76 7.98
CA VAL A 572 0.40 29.68 7.97
C VAL A 572 -0.21 29.80 9.36
N GLY A 573 -1.32 30.53 9.49
CA GLY A 573 -2.14 30.52 10.70
C GLY A 573 -3.21 29.43 10.63
N ILE A 574 -3.58 28.86 11.78
CA ILE A 574 -4.60 27.80 11.90
C ILE A 574 -5.71 28.28 12.82
N ASN A 575 -6.95 28.06 12.41
CA ASN A 575 -8.15 28.31 13.20
C ASN A 575 -9.02 27.05 13.28
N GLY A 576 -9.42 26.63 14.47
CA GLY A 576 -10.36 25.53 14.65
C GLY A 576 -11.80 26.01 14.61
N THR A 577 -12.64 25.38 13.79
CA THR A 577 -14.08 25.67 13.69
C THR A 577 -14.87 24.40 13.97
N GLY A 578 -15.44 24.29 15.19
CA GLY A 578 -16.18 23.09 15.59
C GLY A 578 -15.29 21.84 15.80
N THR A 579 -13.98 22.01 15.99
CA THR A 579 -13.06 20.90 16.26
C THR A 579 -13.36 20.24 17.60
N THR A 580 -13.14 18.94 17.66
CA THR A 580 -13.15 18.13 18.89
C THR A 580 -11.75 17.62 19.23
N GLU A 581 -11.60 17.00 20.40
CA GLU A 581 -10.32 16.41 20.83
C GLU A 581 -9.81 15.28 19.91
N ASN A 582 -10.71 14.64 19.16
CA ASN A 582 -10.39 13.57 18.21
C ASN A 582 -9.97 14.11 16.83
N THR A 583 -10.09 15.42 16.60
CA THR A 583 -9.71 16.04 15.32
C THR A 583 -8.21 15.92 15.12
N VAL A 584 -7.76 15.44 13.96
CA VAL A 584 -6.33 15.39 13.62
C VAL A 584 -6.06 16.31 12.43
N LEU A 585 -5.10 17.22 12.59
CA LEU A 585 -4.52 18.00 11.51
C LEU A 585 -3.15 17.43 11.16
N THR A 586 -3.04 16.87 9.97
CA THR A 586 -1.81 16.22 9.48
C THR A 586 -0.95 17.21 8.71
N PHE A 587 0.34 17.22 9.00
CA PHE A 587 1.35 17.99 8.29
C PHE A 587 2.25 17.05 7.51
N THR A 588 2.48 17.39 6.25
CA THR A 588 3.40 16.67 5.38
C THR A 588 4.15 17.65 4.50
N ALA A 589 5.47 17.59 4.52
CA ALA A 589 6.32 18.47 3.73
C ALA A 589 7.35 17.66 2.94
N SER A 590 7.65 18.09 1.70
CA SER A 590 8.60 17.41 0.82
C SER A 590 9.99 17.27 1.45
N ASN A 591 10.58 16.10 1.25
CA ASN A 591 11.99 15.85 1.48
C ASN A 591 12.72 15.99 0.14
N ASN A 592 13.73 16.85 0.04
CA ASN A 592 14.58 16.89 -1.15
C ASN A 592 15.45 15.61 -1.20
N ALA A 593 15.79 15.12 -2.41
CA ALA A 593 16.76 14.06 -2.66
C ALA A 593 18.09 14.29 -1.93
N SER A 594 18.50 15.56 -1.79
CA SER A 594 19.60 15.95 -0.93
C SER A 594 19.15 16.02 0.52
N GLY A 595 18.35 15.10 1.07
CA GLY A 595 17.96 14.93 2.50
C GLY A 595 17.53 16.16 3.31
N ASN A 596 17.36 17.33 2.69
CA ASN A 596 16.90 18.54 3.35
C ASN A 596 15.38 18.56 3.30
N CYS A 597 14.76 18.52 4.46
CA CYS A 597 13.32 18.62 4.61
C CYS A 597 12.86 20.08 4.45
N SER A 598 11.79 20.27 3.68
CA SER A 598 11.04 21.52 3.66
C SER A 598 10.22 21.70 4.95
N THR A 599 9.77 22.92 5.20
CA THR A 599 9.26 23.32 6.52
C THR A 599 7.86 23.89 6.44
N ILE A 600 6.97 23.45 7.33
CA ILE A 600 5.71 24.15 7.64
C ILE A 600 5.90 24.87 8.99
N THR A 601 5.59 26.16 9.03
CA THR A 601 5.71 27.02 10.22
C THR A 601 4.33 27.57 10.57
N PRO A 602 3.64 27.01 11.58
CA PRO A 602 2.46 27.64 12.14
C PRO A 602 2.80 29.03 12.71
N THR A 603 2.04 30.06 12.34
CA THR A 603 2.24 31.46 12.80
C THR A 603 1.17 31.93 13.77
N ALA A 604 0.05 31.20 13.86
CA ALA A 604 -1.01 31.42 14.83
C ALA A 604 -1.79 30.12 15.01
N LEU A 605 -2.29 29.88 16.23
CA LEU A 605 -3.22 28.80 16.53
C LEU A 605 -4.39 29.38 17.33
N SER A 606 -5.61 29.23 16.85
CA SER A 606 -6.81 29.76 17.51
C SER A 606 -7.93 28.73 17.46
N ASN A 607 -8.68 28.56 18.56
CA ASN A 607 -9.87 27.69 18.62
C ASN A 607 -9.68 26.21 18.21
N PHE A 608 -8.44 25.75 17.97
CA PHE A 608 -8.16 24.36 17.60
C PHE A 608 -7.98 23.50 18.85
N SER A 609 -8.85 22.52 19.01
CA SER A 609 -8.90 21.61 20.16
C SER A 609 -8.42 20.19 19.85
N GLY A 610 -7.94 19.92 18.64
CA GLY A 610 -7.49 18.59 18.19
C GLY A 610 -6.01 18.30 18.45
N LYS A 611 -5.49 17.30 17.73
CA LYS A 611 -4.07 16.89 17.71
C LYS A 611 -3.40 17.29 16.39
N PHE A 612 -2.08 17.42 16.40
CA PHE A 612 -1.28 17.55 15.19
C PHE A 612 -0.58 16.24 14.89
N GLU A 613 -0.60 15.83 13.64
CA GLU A 613 0.17 14.69 13.15
C GLU A 613 1.29 15.17 12.21
N ILE A 614 2.50 14.66 12.38
CA ILE A 614 3.63 14.92 11.49
C ILE A 614 3.97 13.61 10.79
N THR A 615 3.97 13.63 9.45
CA THR A 615 4.24 12.44 8.62
C THR A 615 5.57 12.53 7.89
N ALA A 616 5.92 13.72 7.40
CA ALA A 616 7.15 13.96 6.66
C ALA A 616 7.58 15.43 6.72
N GLY A 617 8.85 15.68 6.46
CA GLY A 617 9.44 17.01 6.47
C GLY A 617 9.57 17.61 7.88
N LYS A 618 9.58 18.95 7.98
CA LYS A 618 9.75 19.67 9.26
C LYS A 618 8.51 20.47 9.63
N LEU A 619 8.03 20.33 10.87
CA LEU A 619 7.12 21.27 11.51
C LEU A 619 7.94 22.20 12.40
N ASN A 620 8.09 23.46 12.02
CA ASN A 620 8.87 24.45 12.76
C ASN A 620 7.98 25.27 13.68
N ILE A 621 8.25 25.20 14.98
CA ILE A 621 7.52 25.89 16.03
C ILE A 621 8.39 27.01 16.59
N THR A 622 7.89 28.23 16.51
CA THR A 622 8.52 29.45 17.06
C THR A 622 7.87 29.91 18.37
N SER A 623 6.75 29.31 18.76
CA SER A 623 6.08 29.52 20.05
C SER A 623 5.34 28.26 20.48
N MET A 624 5.43 27.88 21.75
CA MET A 624 4.73 26.69 22.29
C MET A 624 3.21 26.80 22.16
N ASN A 625 2.67 28.02 22.08
CA ASN A 625 1.24 28.27 21.87
C ASN A 625 0.75 27.85 20.48
N TYR A 626 1.67 27.54 19.55
CA TYR A 626 1.34 27.04 18.22
C TYR A 626 1.31 25.51 18.14
N LEU A 627 1.59 24.83 19.26
CA LEU A 627 1.36 23.39 19.40
C LEU A 627 -0.04 23.14 19.99
N PRO A 628 -0.69 22.03 19.61
CA PRO A 628 -2.01 21.68 20.08
C PRO A 628 -1.95 21.26 21.55
N ALA A 629 -2.99 21.64 22.31
CA ALA A 629 -3.09 21.30 23.73
C ALA A 629 -3.48 19.82 23.98
N LYS A 630 -3.96 19.08 22.96
CA LYS A 630 -4.39 17.69 23.11
C LYS A 630 -3.38 16.64 22.67
N GLY A 631 -2.28 17.05 22.05
CA GLY A 631 -1.12 16.17 21.81
C GLY A 631 -0.65 16.14 20.37
N LEU A 632 0.45 15.40 20.19
CA LEU A 632 1.12 15.18 18.92
C LEU A 632 1.08 13.71 18.53
N ILE A 633 1.00 13.47 17.23
CA ILE A 633 1.19 12.17 16.62
C ILE A 633 2.41 12.29 15.70
N PHE A 634 3.37 11.40 15.90
CA PHE A 634 4.57 11.30 15.09
C PHE A 634 4.47 10.03 14.25
N SER A 635 4.12 10.24 12.99
CA SER A 635 4.10 9.23 11.93
C SER A 635 5.30 9.38 10.98
N GLY A 636 6.36 10.01 11.47
CA GLY A 636 7.56 10.40 10.73
C GLY A 636 7.91 11.89 10.88
N GLY A 637 8.90 12.34 10.09
CA GLY A 637 9.28 13.75 10.00
C GLY A 637 10.00 14.30 11.24
N THR A 638 10.03 15.63 11.36
CA THR A 638 10.76 16.34 12.42
C THR A 638 9.95 17.48 13.02
N LEU A 639 9.79 17.49 14.33
CA LEU A 639 9.37 18.67 15.09
C LEU A 639 10.61 19.54 15.37
N MET A 640 10.68 20.71 14.76
CA MET A 640 11.73 21.70 15.04
C MET A 640 11.25 22.71 16.07
N LEU A 641 11.93 22.81 17.21
CA LEU A 641 11.65 23.74 18.29
C LEU A 641 12.66 24.89 18.27
N ASN A 642 12.32 25.96 17.55
CA ASN A 642 13.12 27.18 17.45
C ASN A 642 12.64 28.20 18.48
N ILE A 643 12.72 27.81 19.75
CA ILE A 643 12.28 28.62 20.88
C ILE A 643 13.42 28.70 21.90
N ASN A 644 13.69 29.91 22.39
CA ASN A 644 14.72 30.15 23.39
C ASN A 644 14.14 29.99 24.82
N GLY A 645 15.01 29.68 25.78
CA GLY A 645 14.61 29.53 27.19
C GLY A 645 14.07 28.15 27.55
N THR A 646 13.48 28.03 28.74
CA THR A 646 12.88 26.78 29.23
C THR A 646 11.40 26.72 28.89
N GLN A 647 11.03 25.81 28.00
CA GLN A 647 9.68 25.64 27.49
C GLN A 647 9.11 24.29 27.93
N THR A 648 7.81 24.24 28.25
CA THR A 648 7.15 23.00 28.68
C THR A 648 6.03 22.60 27.72
N TYR A 649 5.99 21.32 27.34
CA TYR A 649 4.88 20.70 26.62
C TYR A 649 4.23 19.62 27.48
N ALA A 650 2.96 19.82 27.83
CA ALA A 650 2.23 18.95 28.77
C ALA A 650 1.30 17.93 28.10
N ALA A 651 1.03 18.07 26.80
CA ALA A 651 0.13 17.18 26.09
C ALA A 651 0.87 15.90 25.65
N PRO A 652 0.14 14.77 25.47
CA PRO A 652 0.76 13.50 25.12
C PRO A 652 1.37 13.49 23.71
N ILE A 653 2.34 12.60 23.49
CA ILE A 653 2.95 12.34 22.18
C ILE A 653 2.78 10.85 21.86
N SER A 654 2.24 10.55 20.69
CA SER A 654 2.10 9.17 20.20
C SER A 654 3.06 8.92 19.04
N LEU A 655 3.83 7.84 19.10
CA LEU A 655 4.78 7.41 18.07
C LEU A 655 4.19 6.24 17.26
N THR A 656 4.11 6.41 15.95
CA THR A 656 3.55 5.41 15.04
C THR A 656 4.59 4.32 14.72
N ASP A 657 4.12 3.07 14.66
CA ASP A 657 4.96 1.88 14.42
C ASP A 657 5.76 1.95 13.11
N GLY A 658 7.01 1.47 13.13
CA GLY A 658 7.89 1.44 11.97
C GLY A 658 8.36 2.82 11.46
N THR A 659 8.08 3.90 12.19
CA THR A 659 8.49 5.26 11.81
C THR A 659 9.66 5.77 12.65
N PHE A 660 10.52 6.59 12.04
CA PHE A 660 11.55 7.36 12.74
C PHE A 660 11.16 8.83 12.75
N SER A 661 10.95 9.39 13.95
CA SER A 661 10.51 10.77 14.13
C SER A 661 11.48 11.54 15.00
N THR A 662 11.76 12.80 14.67
CA THR A 662 12.79 13.58 15.37
C THR A 662 12.21 14.81 16.07
N ILE A 663 12.62 15.06 17.32
CA ILE A 663 12.53 16.38 17.95
C ILE A 663 13.88 17.06 17.80
N ARG A 664 13.89 18.24 17.18
CA ARG A 664 15.09 19.04 16.95
C ARG A 664 15.03 20.33 17.76
N ASN A 665 15.92 20.47 18.74
CA ASN A 665 16.06 21.70 19.52
C ASN A 665 16.90 22.73 18.75
N GLY A 666 16.49 24.02 18.81
CA GLY A 666 17.31 25.15 18.40
C GLY A 666 18.50 25.42 19.35
N SER A 667 19.35 26.38 19.00
CA SER A 667 20.73 26.49 19.54
C SER A 667 20.91 26.61 21.06
N TYR A 668 19.90 26.96 21.86
CA TYR A 668 20.08 27.21 23.31
C TYR A 668 18.81 26.97 24.19
N GLY A 669 17.80 26.25 23.70
CA GLY A 669 16.54 26.02 24.44
C GLY A 669 16.58 24.78 25.35
N THR A 670 15.87 24.83 26.49
CA THR A 670 15.52 23.63 27.28
C THR A 670 14.06 23.30 27.05
N HIS A 671 13.74 22.14 26.46
CA HIS A 671 12.37 21.72 26.18
C HIS A 671 11.98 20.55 27.07
N VAL A 672 11.01 20.80 27.95
CA VAL A 672 10.54 19.85 28.97
C VAL A 672 9.22 19.22 28.51
N PHE A 673 9.21 17.91 28.38
CA PHE A 673 8.02 17.13 28.03
C PHE A 673 7.46 16.46 29.29
N THR A 674 6.29 16.93 29.74
CA THR A 674 5.59 16.39 30.92
C THR A 674 4.40 15.51 30.54
N GLY A 675 3.94 15.55 29.29
CA GLY A 675 2.94 14.62 28.77
C GLY A 675 3.51 13.21 28.55
N LYS A 676 2.62 12.20 28.57
CA LYS A 676 2.99 10.80 28.29
C LYS A 676 3.44 10.65 26.83
N ILE A 677 4.56 9.97 26.61
CA ILE A 677 5.05 9.53 25.30
C ILE A 677 4.82 8.02 25.18
N SER A 678 4.13 7.61 24.13
CA SER A 678 3.70 6.21 23.94
C SER A 678 3.83 5.75 22.49
N GLY A 679 3.92 4.43 22.27
CA GLY A 679 3.91 3.82 20.93
C GLY A 679 5.21 3.08 20.59
N THR A 680 5.27 2.47 19.41
CA THR A 680 6.36 1.56 19.04
C THR A 680 7.34 2.16 18.01
N GLY A 681 7.11 3.40 17.56
CA GLY A 681 8.04 4.13 16.70
C GLY A 681 9.32 4.59 17.41
N GLU A 682 10.37 4.88 16.63
CA GLU A 682 11.65 5.41 17.12
C GLU A 682 11.59 6.94 17.28
N LEU A 683 12.14 7.44 18.39
CA LEU A 683 12.23 8.86 18.71
C LEU A 683 13.68 9.34 18.65
N GLY A 684 14.00 10.20 17.68
CA GLY A 684 15.26 10.91 17.58
C GLY A 684 15.24 12.25 18.31
N ILE A 685 16.32 12.59 19.02
CA ILE A 685 16.59 13.91 19.58
C ILE A 685 17.84 14.48 18.91
N SER A 686 17.70 15.69 18.38
CA SER A 686 18.77 16.41 17.69
C SER A 686 18.79 17.89 18.08
N GLY A 687 19.88 18.60 17.77
CA GLY A 687 19.98 20.05 17.97
C GLY A 687 21.39 20.53 18.32
N ASP A 688 21.61 21.83 18.18
CA ASP A 688 22.84 22.48 18.65
C ASP A 688 22.64 22.86 20.12
N ASN A 689 23.32 22.22 21.07
CA ASN A 689 23.39 22.61 22.50
C ASN A 689 22.09 22.67 23.33
N GLY A 690 20.90 22.56 22.72
CA GLY A 690 19.62 22.51 23.41
C GLY A 690 19.42 21.21 24.21
N THR A 691 18.67 21.30 25.31
CA THR A 691 18.40 20.17 26.21
C THR A 691 16.94 19.72 26.13
N THR A 692 16.70 18.44 25.86
CA THR A 692 15.38 17.80 26.00
C THR A 692 15.26 17.16 27.38
N VAL A 693 14.20 17.42 28.13
CA VAL A 693 13.95 16.80 29.44
C VAL A 693 12.65 16.01 29.38
N PHE A 694 12.70 14.71 29.67
CA PHE A 694 11.50 13.87 29.80
C PHE A 694 11.12 13.74 31.28
N LYS A 695 9.92 14.21 31.66
CA LYS A 695 9.46 14.31 33.06
C LYS A 695 8.27 13.42 33.41
N ASN A 696 7.86 12.52 32.52
CA ASN A 696 6.70 11.66 32.74
C ASN A 696 7.13 10.21 32.95
N SER A 697 6.86 9.66 34.14
CA SER A 697 7.22 8.28 34.50
C SER A 697 6.32 7.21 33.87
N ALA A 698 5.21 7.62 33.24
CA ALA A 698 4.32 6.73 32.52
C ALA A 698 4.68 6.59 31.02
N ASN A 699 5.85 7.08 30.60
CA ASN A 699 6.34 6.90 29.23
C ASN A 699 6.58 5.41 28.95
N ASP A 700 5.96 4.89 27.90
CA ASP A 700 5.95 3.45 27.58
C ASP A 700 6.36 3.15 26.13
N PHE A 701 6.95 4.12 25.43
CA PHE A 701 7.38 3.92 24.06
C PHE A 701 8.54 2.91 23.95
N SER A 702 8.46 2.02 22.95
CA SER A 702 9.34 0.83 22.86
C SER A 702 10.23 0.77 21.61
N GLY A 703 10.01 1.63 20.61
CA GLY A 703 10.81 1.64 19.37
C GLY A 703 12.28 2.01 19.58
N GLY A 704 12.55 2.86 20.58
CA GLY A 704 13.89 3.29 20.95
C GLY A 704 14.04 4.80 20.95
N LEU A 705 15.06 5.27 21.65
CA LEU A 705 15.44 6.68 21.75
C LEU A 705 16.82 6.87 21.11
N VAL A 706 16.93 7.75 20.12
CA VAL A 706 18.19 8.06 19.44
C VAL A 706 18.62 9.48 19.80
N ILE A 707 19.80 9.66 20.37
CA ILE A 707 20.33 10.96 20.80
C ILE A 707 21.53 11.32 19.94
N GLY A 708 21.42 12.45 19.23
CA GLY A 708 22.40 12.84 18.22
C GLY A 708 22.07 12.17 16.89
N THR A 709 21.37 12.86 15.99
CA THR A 709 21.01 12.30 14.68
C THR A 709 21.85 12.89 13.54
N GLN A 710 22.18 12.01 12.57
CA GLN A 710 22.83 12.18 11.25
C GLN A 710 24.36 12.00 11.16
N LYS A 711 24.78 10.79 10.76
CA LYS A 711 26.14 10.39 10.36
C LYS A 711 26.56 10.86 8.95
N ASN A 712 25.75 11.67 8.24
CA ASN A 712 25.82 11.77 6.76
C ASN A 712 25.92 13.17 6.12
N ARG A 713 26.44 14.22 6.79
CA ARG A 713 26.82 15.47 6.11
C ARG A 713 28.00 16.17 6.74
N GLY A 714 29.05 16.36 5.94
CA GLY A 714 30.11 17.32 6.25
C GLY A 714 29.54 18.75 6.29
N ASN A 715 29.12 19.20 7.47
CA ASN A 715 29.28 20.56 8.02
C ASN A 715 28.42 20.72 9.29
N GLY A 716 29.07 20.77 10.46
CA GLY A 716 28.51 21.25 11.73
C GLY A 716 28.24 20.17 12.79
N PRO A 717 28.81 20.26 14.01
CA PRO A 717 28.61 19.27 15.07
C PRO A 717 27.41 19.60 15.98
N PHE A 718 26.34 18.82 15.89
CA PHE A 718 25.14 19.00 16.71
C PHE A 718 25.26 18.23 18.05
N GLN A 719 25.60 18.93 19.15
CA GLN A 719 25.60 18.37 20.51
C GLN A 719 24.16 18.21 21.03
N SER A 720 23.64 16.97 21.04
CA SER A 720 22.28 16.71 21.53
C SER A 720 22.30 16.32 23.01
N LYS A 721 21.51 17.00 23.85
CA LYS A 721 21.43 16.72 25.30
C LYS A 721 20.04 16.23 25.67
N VAL A 722 19.96 15.08 26.34
CA VAL A 722 18.73 14.55 26.94
C VAL A 722 18.94 14.40 28.44
N GLN A 723 17.93 14.79 29.23
CA GLN A 723 17.90 14.59 30.67
C GLN A 723 16.66 13.78 31.06
N ALA A 724 16.84 12.82 31.96
CA ALA A 724 15.72 12.26 32.71
C ALA A 724 15.29 13.29 33.77
N GLY A 725 13.98 13.47 33.92
CA GLY A 725 13.41 14.33 34.95
C GLY A 725 12.32 13.64 35.78
N ALA A 726 12.18 12.32 35.63
CA ALA A 726 11.36 11.42 36.43
C ALA A 726 11.88 9.97 36.25
N GLU A 727 11.49 9.08 37.16
CA GLU A 727 11.73 7.63 37.05
C GLU A 727 11.12 7.06 35.75
N ASN A 728 11.82 6.15 35.07
CA ASN A 728 11.41 5.51 33.81
C ASN A 728 10.89 6.46 32.70
N ALA A 729 11.43 7.67 32.57
CA ALA A 729 10.96 8.66 31.61
C ALA A 729 11.48 8.45 30.17
N LEU A 730 12.48 7.59 29.95
CA LEU A 730 13.10 7.36 28.64
C LEU A 730 12.42 6.28 27.78
N GLY A 731 11.30 5.72 28.22
CA GLY A 731 10.65 4.61 27.53
C GLY A 731 11.35 3.27 27.76
N THR A 732 10.82 2.21 27.13
CA THR A 732 11.27 0.81 27.34
C THR A 732 12.17 0.29 26.22
N GLY A 733 12.26 1.02 25.10
CA GLY A 733 13.11 0.68 23.95
C GLY A 733 14.61 0.90 24.20
N PRO A 734 15.47 0.47 23.28
CA PRO A 734 16.91 0.72 23.38
C PRO A 734 17.22 2.22 23.24
N VAL A 735 18.30 2.68 23.89
CA VAL A 735 18.79 4.06 23.77
C VAL A 735 20.09 4.06 22.99
N THR A 736 20.08 4.72 21.84
CA THR A 736 21.26 4.96 21.01
C THR A 736 21.80 6.35 21.27
N VAL A 737 23.08 6.47 21.60
CA VAL A 737 23.76 7.77 21.72
C VAL A 737 24.87 7.86 20.69
N ILE A 738 24.84 8.91 19.88
CA ILE A 738 25.76 9.13 18.76
C ILE A 738 26.45 10.48 18.96
N GLY A 739 27.77 10.46 19.08
CA GLY A 739 28.67 11.61 19.12
C GLY A 739 29.01 12.10 17.71
N ALA A 740 29.20 13.42 17.55
CA ALA A 740 29.33 14.05 16.24
C ALA A 740 30.73 14.60 15.90
N SER A 741 31.53 15.07 16.89
CA SER A 741 32.90 15.57 16.64
C SER A 741 33.67 15.94 17.93
N GLU A 742 34.96 16.28 17.78
CA GLU A 742 35.86 16.86 18.79
C GLU A 742 35.34 18.13 19.49
N GLN A 743 34.33 18.82 18.94
CA GLN A 743 33.79 20.08 19.49
C GLN A 743 32.70 19.89 20.56
N GLY A 744 32.27 18.65 20.85
CA GLY A 744 31.48 18.32 22.05
C GLY A 744 30.55 17.11 21.92
N ALA A 745 30.12 16.57 23.08
CA ALA A 745 29.48 15.27 23.19
C ALA A 745 27.94 15.31 23.18
N SER A 746 27.31 14.35 22.49
CA SER A 746 25.90 14.03 22.70
C SER A 746 25.76 13.34 24.05
N THR A 747 24.88 13.85 24.91
CA THR A 747 24.81 13.45 26.32
C THR A 747 23.41 12.98 26.69
N LEU A 748 23.32 11.79 27.29
CA LEU A 748 22.22 11.38 28.14
C LEU A 748 22.62 11.56 29.61
N ASP A 749 21.88 12.34 30.38
CA ASP A 749 22.13 12.57 31.81
C ASP A 749 20.90 12.15 32.64
N LEU A 750 21.07 11.16 33.51
CA LEU A 750 19.97 10.58 34.31
C LEU A 750 19.52 11.50 35.46
N LYS A 751 20.33 12.51 35.85
CA LYS A 751 19.97 13.52 36.86
C LYS A 751 19.44 12.95 38.19
N GLY A 752 19.82 11.73 38.55
CA GLY A 752 19.41 11.04 39.76
C GLY A 752 18.09 10.28 39.69
N PHE A 753 17.52 10.10 38.49
CA PHE A 753 16.33 9.30 38.26
C PHE A 753 16.69 7.94 37.65
N SER A 754 16.15 6.86 38.21
CA SER A 754 16.42 5.49 37.76
C SER A 754 15.61 5.15 36.51
N GLN A 755 16.25 4.56 35.51
CA GLN A 755 15.63 4.28 34.21
C GLN A 755 15.77 2.80 33.83
N LYS A 756 14.68 2.20 33.36
CA LYS A 756 14.67 0.87 32.73
C LYS A 756 14.48 0.99 31.22
N ILE A 757 15.52 0.66 30.46
CA ILE A 757 15.59 0.81 29.00
C ILE A 757 15.92 -0.52 28.33
N GLY A 758 15.69 -0.64 27.02
CA GLY A 758 15.94 -1.86 26.23
C GLY A 758 17.41 -2.17 25.94
N GLY A 759 18.33 -1.37 26.48
CA GLY A 759 19.78 -1.47 26.28
C GLY A 759 20.40 -0.16 25.80
N LEU A 760 21.73 -0.11 25.78
CA LEU A 760 22.52 1.01 25.29
C LEU A 760 23.22 0.66 23.98
N ILE A 761 23.25 1.62 23.05
CA ILE A 761 23.87 1.49 21.74
C ILE A 761 24.73 2.73 21.45
N SER A 762 25.94 2.53 20.90
CA SER A 762 26.74 3.60 20.28
C SER A 762 27.28 3.14 18.91
N THR A 763 27.72 4.09 18.07
CA THR A 763 28.31 3.77 16.76
C THR A 763 29.82 3.58 16.88
N GLU A 764 30.30 2.34 17.04
CA GLU A 764 31.74 2.04 17.24
C GLU A 764 32.35 2.88 18.39
N LYS A 765 33.69 2.93 18.53
CA LYS A 765 34.42 3.62 19.62
C LYS A 765 34.30 5.16 19.49
N ASP A 766 33.09 5.66 19.67
CA ASP A 766 32.71 7.06 19.52
C ASP A 766 32.95 7.81 20.82
N THR A 767 34.12 8.43 20.98
CA THR A 767 34.54 9.15 22.20
C THR A 767 33.66 10.34 22.59
N PHE A 768 32.62 10.67 21.80
CA PHE A 768 31.74 11.82 22.00
C PHE A 768 30.29 11.45 22.32
N ALA A 769 29.99 10.16 22.54
CA ALA A 769 28.73 9.72 23.13
C ALA A 769 28.89 9.59 24.66
N VAL A 770 28.06 10.27 25.44
CA VAL A 770 28.16 10.26 26.92
C VAL A 770 26.83 9.85 27.53
N VAL A 771 26.85 8.80 28.34
CA VAL A 771 25.77 8.47 29.26
C VAL A 771 26.30 8.71 30.66
N LYS A 772 25.62 9.55 31.45
CA LYS A 772 26.08 9.86 32.80
C LYS A 772 24.95 10.04 33.79
N ASN A 773 25.30 10.06 35.06
CA ASN A 773 24.45 10.58 36.11
C ASN A 773 25.14 11.69 36.88
N SER A 774 24.62 12.93 36.76
CA SER A 774 25.11 14.07 37.53
C SER A 774 24.28 14.41 38.78
N GLY A 775 23.27 13.59 39.12
CA GLY A 775 22.44 13.74 40.33
C GLY A 775 22.85 12.80 41.47
N THR A 776 21.91 12.50 42.36
CA THR A 776 22.03 11.42 43.38
C THR A 776 22.15 10.05 42.71
N ALA A 777 22.56 9.01 43.44
CA ALA A 777 22.67 7.66 42.88
C ALA A 777 21.35 7.19 42.22
N ALA A 778 21.45 6.55 41.05
CA ALA A 778 20.30 6.08 40.28
C ALA A 778 20.60 4.72 39.63
N ASP A 779 19.54 3.92 39.42
CA ASP A 779 19.65 2.62 38.76
C ASP A 779 19.44 2.77 37.25
N LEU A 780 20.37 2.26 36.46
CA LEU A 780 20.26 2.08 35.02
C LEU A 780 20.02 0.60 34.71
N THR A 781 18.76 0.23 34.49
CA THR A 781 18.38 -1.14 34.14
C THR A 781 18.35 -1.34 32.62
N LEU A 782 19.17 -2.27 32.15
CA LEU A 782 19.32 -2.67 30.75
C LEU A 782 18.56 -3.97 30.51
N ASN A 783 17.34 -3.84 29.99
CA ASN A 783 16.42 -4.95 29.70
C ASN A 783 16.54 -5.40 28.23
N VAL A 784 17.73 -5.86 27.83
CA VAL A 784 18.00 -6.26 26.45
C VAL A 784 17.18 -7.49 26.06
N ALA A 785 16.36 -7.37 25.02
CA ALA A 785 15.48 -8.44 24.55
C ALA A 785 16.25 -9.69 24.07
N GLU A 786 15.60 -10.85 24.16
CA GLU A 786 16.16 -12.14 23.73
C GLU A 786 16.65 -12.10 22.27
N GLY A 787 17.83 -12.66 22.01
CA GLY A 787 18.46 -12.68 20.68
C GLY A 787 19.03 -11.34 20.19
N LYS A 788 18.98 -10.26 20.98
CA LYS A 788 19.64 -8.98 20.67
C LYS A 788 21.03 -8.91 21.31
N ASP A 789 22.01 -8.39 20.56
CA ASP A 789 23.35 -8.07 21.04
C ASP A 789 23.62 -6.59 20.77
N LEU A 790 23.62 -5.79 21.84
CA LEU A 790 23.74 -4.33 21.78
C LEU A 790 25.09 -3.91 22.34
N THR A 791 25.79 -3.01 21.66
CA THR A 791 27.13 -2.54 22.07
C THR A 791 27.12 -1.04 22.35
N TYR A 792 27.64 -0.66 23.51
CA TYR A 792 27.94 0.72 23.89
C TYR A 792 29.43 0.83 24.20
N ALA A 793 30.17 1.54 23.34
CA ALA A 793 31.62 1.61 23.33
C ALA A 793 32.15 3.01 23.72
N SER A 794 31.41 3.74 24.56
CA SER A 794 31.76 5.11 24.95
C SER A 794 31.63 5.39 26.45
N GLU A 795 31.59 6.66 26.86
CA GLU A 795 31.59 7.07 28.27
C GLU A 795 30.29 6.68 28.97
N LEU A 796 30.42 5.97 30.09
CA LEU A 796 29.35 5.67 31.05
C LEU A 796 29.84 6.06 32.45
N SER A 797 29.36 7.16 33.02
CA SER A 797 29.97 7.76 34.22
C SER A 797 28.98 8.27 35.29
N GLY A 798 29.49 8.53 36.51
CA GLY A 798 28.71 9.07 37.63
C GLY A 798 28.18 8.02 38.60
N ALA A 799 27.35 8.45 39.56
CA ALA A 799 26.77 7.57 40.58
C ALA A 799 25.65 6.70 39.99
N LEU A 800 26.00 5.65 39.26
CA LEU A 800 25.05 4.72 38.63
C LEU A 800 25.21 3.31 39.20
N ASN A 801 24.10 2.69 39.57
CA ASN A 801 24.03 1.24 39.65
C ASN A 801 23.58 0.73 38.29
N VAL A 802 24.25 -0.30 37.73
CA VAL A 802 23.90 -0.85 36.42
C VAL A 802 23.29 -2.23 36.61
N THR A 803 22.04 -2.42 36.21
CA THR A 803 21.33 -3.71 36.31
C THR A 803 21.09 -4.27 34.91
N LYS A 804 21.34 -5.57 34.70
CA LYS A 804 21.12 -6.28 33.45
C LYS A 804 20.02 -7.35 33.66
N ASP A 805 18.85 -7.13 33.06
CA ASP A 805 17.60 -7.87 33.37
C ASP A 805 17.07 -8.75 32.23
N GLY A 806 17.37 -8.41 30.97
CA GLY A 806 16.79 -9.11 29.81
C GLY A 806 17.70 -10.22 29.28
N LYS A 807 17.15 -11.23 28.58
CA LYS A 807 17.92 -12.39 28.10
C LYS A 807 18.99 -12.10 27.04
N GLY A 808 18.97 -10.95 26.39
CA GLY A 808 19.95 -10.60 25.35
C GLY A 808 21.34 -10.24 25.90
N THR A 809 22.21 -9.75 25.03
CA THR A 809 23.57 -9.33 25.37
C THR A 809 23.68 -7.81 25.37
N GLN A 810 24.20 -7.23 26.45
CA GLN A 810 24.72 -5.86 26.44
C GLN A 810 26.24 -5.94 26.49
N THR A 811 26.92 -5.28 25.57
CA THR A 811 28.36 -5.12 25.53
C THR A 811 28.74 -3.68 25.90
N LEU A 812 29.65 -3.49 26.86
CA LEU A 812 30.20 -2.22 27.33
C LEU A 812 31.74 -2.23 27.14
N THR A 813 32.23 -1.57 26.09
CA THR A 813 33.63 -1.65 25.64
C THR A 813 34.33 -0.29 25.58
N GLY A 814 33.71 0.76 26.14
CA GLY A 814 34.28 2.11 26.11
C GLY A 814 35.52 2.26 26.99
N GLU A 815 36.44 3.14 26.60
CA GLU A 815 37.62 3.48 27.43
C GLU A 815 37.24 4.18 28.75
N LYS A 816 36.02 4.72 28.86
CA LYS A 816 35.54 5.50 30.00
C LYS A 816 34.26 4.92 30.62
N ILE A 817 34.26 3.63 30.94
CA ILE A 817 33.22 3.05 31.81
C ILE A 817 33.62 3.32 33.27
N LEU A 818 33.17 4.44 33.81
CA LEU A 818 33.60 5.05 35.09
C LEU A 818 32.43 5.31 36.06
N TYR A 819 31.42 4.44 36.07
CA TYR A 819 30.36 4.54 37.08
C TYR A 819 30.80 3.95 38.42
N SER A 820 30.28 4.50 39.52
CA SER A 820 30.73 4.17 40.89
C SER A 820 29.77 3.33 41.73
N GLY A 821 28.56 3.03 41.24
CA GLY A 821 27.59 2.18 41.93
C GLY A 821 27.78 0.69 41.62
N THR A 822 26.85 -0.15 42.06
CA THR A 822 26.96 -1.61 41.91
C THR A 822 26.61 -2.08 40.49
N THR A 823 26.94 -3.33 40.16
CA THR A 823 26.51 -3.96 38.89
C THR A 823 25.76 -5.25 39.18
N THR A 824 24.51 -5.35 38.75
CA THR A 824 23.66 -6.51 38.95
C THR A 824 23.37 -7.17 37.61
N VAL A 825 23.50 -8.49 37.51
CA VAL A 825 23.21 -9.28 36.30
C VAL A 825 22.20 -10.36 36.67
N ASN A 826 20.91 -10.06 36.44
CA ASN A 826 19.79 -10.94 36.73
C ASN A 826 19.54 -11.94 35.58
N ASP A 827 19.73 -11.54 34.31
CA ASP A 827 19.50 -12.42 33.15
C ASP A 827 20.34 -12.01 31.91
N GLY A 828 20.47 -12.93 30.94
CA GLY A 828 21.23 -12.74 29.71
C GLY A 828 22.73 -12.53 29.96
N THR A 829 23.39 -11.78 29.07
CA THR A 829 24.84 -11.51 29.18
C THR A 829 25.15 -10.02 29.29
N LEU A 830 25.95 -9.62 30.28
CA LEU A 830 26.65 -8.33 30.32
C LEU A 830 28.11 -8.56 29.96
N LYS A 831 28.58 -8.01 28.85
CA LYS A 831 29.96 -8.11 28.38
C LYS A 831 30.72 -6.82 28.70
N ILE A 832 31.84 -6.88 29.41
CA ILE A 832 32.65 -5.72 29.78
C ILE A 832 34.13 -5.92 29.39
N ASP A 833 34.75 -4.88 28.82
CA ASP A 833 36.19 -4.92 28.49
C ASP A 833 37.07 -4.55 29.70
N ALA A 834 36.60 -3.71 30.60
CA ALA A 834 37.30 -3.29 31.82
C ALA A 834 36.32 -3.19 33.00
N VAL A 835 36.83 -3.33 34.23
CA VAL A 835 36.00 -3.14 35.43
C VAL A 835 35.64 -1.66 35.58
N PRO A 836 34.36 -1.34 35.83
CA PRO A 836 33.92 0.04 35.99
C PRO A 836 34.71 0.79 37.08
N GLY A 837 35.00 2.07 36.82
CA GLY A 837 35.74 2.92 37.76
C GLY A 837 37.26 2.75 37.75
N SER A 838 37.81 1.83 36.95
CA SER A 838 39.25 1.63 36.75
C SER A 838 39.92 2.84 36.09
N LEU A 839 40.65 3.66 36.84
CA LEU A 839 41.57 4.66 36.28
C LEU A 839 42.96 4.04 36.03
N THR A 840 43.65 4.49 34.99
CA THR A 840 45.06 4.17 34.75
C THR A 840 45.96 4.82 35.81
N GLU A 841 46.48 3.99 36.71
CA GLU A 841 47.74 4.07 37.48
C GLU A 841 48.13 5.26 38.40
N THR A 842 47.37 6.35 38.60
CA THR A 842 47.87 7.46 39.46
C THR A 842 46.98 8.02 40.57
N GLU A 843 45.85 7.40 40.93
CA GLU A 843 44.96 7.94 41.98
C GLU A 843 44.70 6.92 43.10
N SER A 844 44.46 7.44 44.32
CA SER A 844 44.18 6.76 45.61
C SER A 844 43.33 5.48 45.54
N PRO A 845 43.42 4.56 46.54
CA PRO A 845 42.73 3.26 46.49
C PRO A 845 41.23 3.44 46.26
N ILE A 846 40.80 3.04 45.08
CA ILE A 846 39.40 3.04 44.64
C ILE A 846 38.66 1.97 45.48
N PRO A 847 37.49 2.27 46.06
CA PRO A 847 36.66 1.24 46.71
C PRO A 847 36.40 0.07 45.75
N ALA A 848 36.36 -1.14 46.29
CA ALA A 848 36.05 -2.36 45.55
C ALA A 848 34.69 -2.25 44.83
N HIS A 849 34.68 -2.36 43.49
CA HIS A 849 33.43 -2.44 42.72
C HIS A 849 32.67 -3.72 43.05
N GLN A 850 31.34 -3.67 43.20
CA GLN A 850 30.52 -4.83 43.57
C GLN A 850 29.69 -5.33 42.39
N PHE A 851 29.85 -6.61 42.04
CA PHE A 851 29.04 -7.33 41.07
C PHE A 851 28.09 -8.31 41.78
N PHE A 852 26.81 -8.32 41.41
CA PHE A 852 25.80 -9.29 41.85
C PHE A 852 25.32 -10.10 40.64
N LEU A 853 25.51 -11.43 40.65
CA LEU A 853 25.20 -12.32 39.53
C LEU A 853 24.04 -13.25 39.91
N ASN A 854 22.81 -12.80 39.64
CA ASN A 854 21.56 -13.44 40.04
C ASN A 854 20.94 -14.27 38.89
N GLY A 855 21.71 -15.21 38.33
CA GLY A 855 21.26 -16.10 37.23
C GLY A 855 21.80 -15.74 35.84
N GLY A 856 22.14 -14.47 35.59
CA GLY A 856 22.73 -14.04 34.32
C GLY A 856 24.25 -14.21 34.26
N THR A 857 24.83 -13.88 33.10
CA THR A 857 26.26 -14.02 32.79
C THR A 857 26.98 -12.67 32.72
N LEU A 858 28.01 -12.47 33.52
CA LEU A 858 28.99 -11.40 33.32
C LEU A 858 30.16 -11.96 32.49
N TYR A 859 30.36 -11.45 31.28
CA TYR A 859 31.46 -11.84 30.39
C TYR A 859 32.54 -10.75 30.39
N GLN A 860 33.73 -11.06 30.86
CA GLN A 860 34.87 -10.13 30.87
C GLN A 860 35.84 -10.46 29.74
N VAL A 861 36.05 -9.51 28.82
CA VAL A 861 36.68 -9.72 27.50
C VAL A 861 38.20 -9.61 27.52
N SER A 862 38.76 -8.81 28.44
CA SER A 862 40.20 -8.60 28.56
C SER A 862 40.73 -9.09 29.93
N ALA A 863 42.04 -9.37 30.00
CA ALA A 863 42.70 -9.84 31.20
C ALA A 863 42.40 -8.88 32.39
N LEU A 864 42.19 -9.45 33.58
CA LEU A 864 41.94 -8.72 34.82
C LEU A 864 43.06 -7.69 35.04
N ASN A 865 42.81 -6.42 34.72
CA ASN A 865 43.72 -5.31 34.97
C ASN A 865 43.81 -4.99 36.48
N ASP A 866 44.73 -4.13 36.92
CA ASP A 866 44.95 -3.81 38.35
C ASP A 866 43.69 -3.38 39.11
N ALA A 867 42.73 -2.72 38.45
CA ALA A 867 41.46 -2.35 39.07
C ALA A 867 40.50 -3.53 39.22
N ALA A 868 40.54 -4.50 38.30
CA ALA A 868 39.79 -5.75 38.42
C ALA A 868 40.28 -6.64 39.57
N LYS A 869 41.51 -6.40 40.07
CA LYS A 869 42.09 -7.12 41.22
C LYS A 869 41.38 -6.82 42.55
N ASN A 870 40.57 -5.77 42.64
CA ASN A 870 39.88 -5.34 43.87
C ASN A 870 38.34 -5.47 43.81
N ALA A 871 37.73 -6.06 42.77
CA ALA A 871 36.28 -6.19 42.68
C ALA A 871 35.71 -7.35 43.53
N ASN A 872 34.54 -7.14 44.12
CA ASN A 872 33.78 -8.18 44.85
C ASN A 872 32.70 -8.76 43.94
N TYR A 873 32.56 -10.08 43.92
CA TYR A 873 31.55 -10.78 43.11
C TYR A 873 30.66 -11.61 44.03
N SER A 874 29.37 -11.29 44.06
CA SER A 874 28.36 -12.07 44.75
C SER A 874 27.56 -12.89 43.75
N PHE A 875 27.39 -14.18 44.03
CA PHE A 875 26.69 -15.11 43.13
C PHE A 875 25.42 -15.65 43.79
N ASN A 876 24.33 -15.61 43.02
CA ASN A 876 23.06 -16.25 43.30
C ASN A 876 22.59 -16.97 42.02
N GLY A 877 23.30 -18.04 41.66
CA GLY A 877 23.04 -18.86 40.46
C GLY A 877 23.60 -18.31 39.15
N GLY A 878 24.23 -17.14 39.14
CA GLY A 878 24.82 -16.53 37.93
C GLY A 878 26.17 -17.09 37.51
N THR A 879 26.65 -16.61 36.36
CA THR A 879 27.92 -17.03 35.74
C THR A 879 28.88 -15.85 35.58
N LEU A 880 30.14 -16.02 35.96
CA LEU A 880 31.24 -15.13 35.60
C LEU A 880 32.07 -15.83 34.51
N SER A 881 32.04 -15.31 33.29
CA SER A 881 32.83 -15.81 32.16
C SER A 881 34.03 -14.90 31.91
N VAL A 882 35.26 -15.43 31.84
CA VAL A 882 36.49 -14.62 31.70
C VAL A 882 37.37 -15.15 30.57
N THR A 883 37.87 -14.25 29.71
CA THR A 883 38.79 -14.59 28.61
C THR A 883 40.06 -13.74 28.63
N GLY A 884 41.25 -14.37 28.63
CA GLY A 884 42.53 -13.66 28.50
C GLY A 884 43.75 -14.38 29.11
N VAL A 885 44.93 -14.10 28.54
CA VAL A 885 46.27 -14.51 29.01
C VAL A 885 46.64 -13.72 30.27
N SER A 886 46.90 -14.39 31.39
CA SER A 886 47.55 -13.77 32.55
C SER A 886 48.74 -14.60 32.98
N THR A 887 49.94 -14.00 32.89
CA THR A 887 51.16 -14.50 33.52
C THR A 887 51.33 -13.98 34.95
N ASP A 888 50.45 -13.08 35.42
CA ASP A 888 50.58 -12.43 36.73
C ASP A 888 49.49 -12.84 37.72
N HIS A 889 49.92 -12.98 38.97
CA HIS A 889 49.19 -13.46 40.13
C HIS A 889 47.87 -12.70 40.34
N LEU A 890 46.75 -13.41 40.10
CA LEU A 890 45.42 -12.94 40.47
C LEU A 890 45.27 -13.00 41.99
N ASN A 891 45.29 -11.83 42.64
CA ASN A 891 45.12 -11.70 44.07
C ASN A 891 43.79 -10.97 44.36
N LYS A 892 42.84 -11.72 44.97
CA LYS A 892 41.62 -11.34 45.71
C LYS A 892 40.31 -11.07 44.93
N ILE A 893 39.74 -12.10 44.29
CA ILE A 893 38.29 -12.16 43.99
C ILE A 893 37.56 -12.59 45.27
N SER A 894 37.00 -11.66 46.06
CA SER A 894 36.14 -12.05 47.20
C SER A 894 34.79 -12.53 46.68
N ILE A 895 34.50 -13.81 46.87
CA ILE A 895 33.23 -14.44 46.49
C ILE A 895 32.33 -14.53 47.72
N GLU A 896 31.16 -13.89 47.69
CA GLU A 896 30.09 -14.08 48.67
C GLU A 896 28.94 -14.81 47.96
N ALA A 897 28.76 -16.11 48.15
CA ALA A 897 27.92 -16.93 47.25
C ALA A 897 27.00 -17.94 47.92
N ASP A 898 25.80 -18.07 47.36
CA ASP A 898 24.82 -19.17 47.52
C ASP A 898 24.76 -20.07 46.25
N GLY A 899 25.79 -20.05 45.40
CA GLY A 899 25.95 -20.90 44.21
C GLY A 899 26.20 -20.11 42.94
N GLY A 900 26.97 -20.67 42.00
CA GLY A 900 27.35 -19.99 40.76
C GLY A 900 28.39 -20.73 39.93
N THR A 901 28.66 -20.21 38.73
CA THR A 901 29.62 -20.77 37.77
C THR A 901 30.71 -19.77 37.45
N ILE A 902 31.97 -20.21 37.46
CA ILE A 902 33.05 -19.51 36.74
C ILE A 902 33.33 -20.28 35.45
N ASP A 903 33.12 -19.63 34.31
CA ASP A 903 33.48 -20.13 32.99
C ASP A 903 34.79 -19.45 32.55
N TRP A 904 35.89 -20.20 32.48
CA TRP A 904 37.18 -19.63 32.09
C TRP A 904 37.62 -20.15 30.72
N ARG A 905 37.92 -19.24 29.80
CA ARG A 905 38.28 -19.60 28.41
C ARG A 905 39.70 -19.14 28.03
N GLY A 906 40.70 -19.57 28.80
CA GLY A 906 42.13 -19.31 28.50
C GLY A 906 42.70 -20.18 27.37
N LYS A 907 43.86 -19.78 26.82
CA LYS A 907 44.55 -20.48 25.71
C LYS A 907 46.02 -20.78 26.08
N GLY A 908 46.46 -22.02 25.90
CA GLY A 908 47.89 -22.38 25.96
C GLY A 908 48.44 -22.70 27.35
N THR A 909 49.29 -21.83 27.93
CA THR A 909 49.98 -22.04 29.22
C THR A 909 49.36 -21.22 30.36
N ASP A 910 48.12 -20.76 30.20
CA ASP A 910 47.51 -19.79 31.11
C ASP A 910 47.24 -20.42 32.51
N GLN A 911 47.45 -19.61 33.57
CA GLN A 911 47.17 -20.00 34.96
C GLN A 911 46.18 -19.02 35.60
N LEU A 912 45.20 -19.56 36.35
CA LEU A 912 44.21 -18.78 37.11
C LEU A 912 44.36 -19.07 38.60
N TYR A 913 44.63 -18.05 39.43
CA TYR A 913 44.64 -18.15 40.90
C TYR A 913 43.37 -17.50 41.47
N LEU A 914 42.62 -18.22 42.31
CA LEU A 914 41.41 -17.69 42.98
C LEU A 914 41.52 -17.76 44.50
N THR A 915 41.09 -16.69 45.19
CA THR A 915 40.95 -16.67 46.66
C THR A 915 39.49 -16.64 47.06
N LEU A 916 38.92 -17.74 47.57
CA LEU A 916 37.52 -17.76 48.02
C LEU A 916 37.40 -17.26 49.47
N ALA A 917 36.54 -16.25 49.70
CA ALA A 917 36.16 -15.71 51.03
C ALA A 917 34.72 -16.16 51.40
N ASN A 918 34.27 -15.91 52.63
CA ASN A 918 32.90 -16.24 53.05
C ASN A 918 32.03 -14.98 53.05
N GLY A 919 30.82 -15.09 52.48
CA GLY A 919 29.69 -14.24 52.88
C GLY A 919 29.17 -14.68 54.25
N THR A 920 28.40 -13.82 54.90
CA THR A 920 27.92 -13.99 56.28
C THR A 920 26.93 -15.16 56.50
N THR A 921 26.55 -15.91 55.45
CA THR A 921 25.63 -17.04 55.49
C THR A 921 26.23 -18.26 54.79
N ALA A 922 26.68 -19.26 55.56
CA ALA A 922 27.36 -20.45 55.04
C ALA A 922 26.35 -21.57 54.73
N ALA A 923 26.02 -21.78 53.45
CA ALA A 923 25.37 -23.00 52.98
C ALA A 923 26.45 -24.06 52.65
N LYS A 924 26.47 -25.17 53.40
CA LYS A 924 27.47 -26.26 53.25
C LYS A 924 27.31 -27.09 51.97
N ASP A 925 26.19 -26.94 51.27
CA ASP A 925 25.78 -27.80 50.14
C ASP A 925 25.91 -27.13 48.76
N THR A 926 26.40 -25.89 48.73
CA THR A 926 26.54 -25.13 47.49
C THR A 926 27.70 -25.66 46.64
N VAL A 927 27.43 -25.99 45.37
CA VAL A 927 28.46 -26.40 44.40
C VAL A 927 28.92 -25.18 43.61
N PHE A 928 30.22 -24.92 43.61
CA PHE A 928 30.84 -23.92 42.75
C PHE A 928 31.41 -24.59 41.51
N MET A 929 30.80 -24.36 40.35
CA MET A 929 31.18 -25.03 39.10
C MET A 929 32.27 -24.27 38.37
N LEU A 930 33.33 -24.98 37.99
CA LEU A 930 34.39 -24.49 37.13
C LEU A 930 34.20 -25.09 35.73
N ASN A 931 33.67 -24.26 34.82
CA ASN A 931 33.42 -24.64 33.43
C ASN A 931 34.59 -24.17 32.54
N GLY A 932 35.05 -25.07 31.65
CA GLY A 932 35.89 -24.72 30.51
C GLY A 932 37.41 -24.97 30.65
N ILE A 933 37.90 -26.01 29.98
CA ILE A 933 39.13 -25.90 29.19
C ILE A 933 38.88 -26.59 27.85
N ASN A 934 38.81 -25.82 26.76
CA ASN A 934 38.73 -26.36 25.41
C ASN A 934 40.16 -26.45 24.85
N VAL A 935 40.87 -27.55 25.11
CA VAL A 935 42.24 -27.75 24.59
C VAL A 935 42.17 -28.57 23.30
N THR A 936 42.34 -27.93 22.16
CA THR A 936 42.81 -28.60 20.95
C THR A 936 44.33 -28.53 20.94
N GLY A 937 45.00 -29.61 21.36
CA GLY A 937 46.46 -29.76 21.30
C GLY A 937 47.21 -29.62 22.62
N GLY A 938 47.46 -30.76 23.29
CA GLY A 938 48.68 -31.10 24.04
C GLY A 938 49.11 -30.32 25.30
N ASN A 939 48.84 -29.01 25.44
CA ASN A 939 49.36 -28.20 26.55
C ASN A 939 48.24 -27.86 27.55
N CYS A 940 48.44 -28.19 28.83
CA CYS A 940 47.44 -27.99 29.87
C CYS A 940 47.47 -26.57 30.44
N ASN A 941 46.35 -25.86 30.34
CA ASN A 941 46.01 -24.74 31.24
C ASN A 941 45.86 -25.25 32.68
N SER A 942 46.15 -24.41 33.70
CA SER A 942 46.04 -24.81 35.12
C SER A 942 45.26 -23.83 35.99
N PHE A 943 44.27 -24.36 36.71
CA PHE A 943 43.51 -23.61 37.70
C PHE A 943 44.04 -23.88 39.12
N HIS A 944 44.26 -22.83 39.91
CA HIS A 944 44.77 -22.86 41.28
C HIS A 944 43.79 -22.17 42.23
N ILE A 945 43.48 -22.82 43.36
CA ILE A 945 42.58 -22.25 44.38
C ILE A 945 43.38 -22.08 45.67
N VAL A 946 43.32 -20.87 46.24
CA VAL A 946 43.82 -20.53 47.59
C VAL A 946 42.59 -20.23 48.45
N THR A 947 41.92 -21.25 48.99
CA THR A 947 40.76 -21.04 49.87
C THR A 947 41.22 -20.72 51.28
N ASN A 948 40.84 -19.56 51.81
CA ASN A 948 41.01 -19.29 53.24
C ASN A 948 39.72 -19.57 54.02
N ASN A 949 38.52 -19.52 53.40
CA ASN A 949 37.23 -19.62 54.13
C ASN A 949 36.06 -20.34 53.41
N PHE A 950 36.21 -20.91 52.22
CA PHE A 950 35.10 -21.58 51.52
C PHE A 950 34.76 -22.96 52.11
N THR A 951 33.48 -23.25 52.34
CA THR A 951 33.00 -24.50 52.95
C THR A 951 32.10 -25.37 52.07
N GLY A 952 31.81 -24.96 50.84
CA GLY A 952 30.98 -25.72 49.89
C GLY A 952 31.76 -26.76 49.06
N LYS A 953 31.11 -27.34 48.06
CA LYS A 953 31.73 -28.30 47.11
C LYS A 953 32.34 -27.57 45.91
N ILE A 954 33.43 -28.10 45.36
CA ILE A 954 34.10 -27.57 44.16
C ILE A 954 33.81 -28.51 42.98
N GLY A 955 33.12 -28.03 41.95
CA GLY A 955 32.78 -28.78 40.75
C GLY A 955 33.76 -28.57 39.59
N VAL A 956 34.08 -29.65 38.87
CA VAL A 956 34.94 -29.62 37.67
C VAL A 956 34.20 -30.29 36.51
N SER A 957 33.62 -29.49 35.62
CA SER A 957 32.75 -29.95 34.53
C SER A 957 33.42 -30.02 33.15
N GLY A 958 34.75 -29.81 33.11
CA GLY A 958 35.58 -29.93 31.92
C GLY A 958 37.01 -29.42 32.15
N GLY A 959 37.98 -29.90 31.39
CA GLY A 959 39.38 -29.49 31.54
C GLY A 959 40.11 -30.10 32.74
N LYS A 960 41.07 -29.36 33.33
CA LYS A 960 42.04 -29.84 34.32
C LYS A 960 42.23 -28.85 35.48
N LEU A 961 41.79 -29.23 36.68
CA LEU A 961 42.04 -28.55 37.93
C LEU A 961 43.34 -29.07 38.58
N ILE A 962 44.27 -28.20 38.98
CA ILE A 962 45.48 -28.63 39.70
C ILE A 962 45.33 -28.33 41.20
N ALA A 963 45.32 -29.38 42.01
CA ALA A 963 45.39 -29.25 43.46
C ALA A 963 46.81 -28.85 43.91
N LYS A 964 46.98 -27.60 44.38
CA LYS A 964 48.19 -27.09 45.05
C LYS A 964 47.85 -26.60 46.46
N THR A 965 48.64 -27.04 47.46
CA THR A 965 48.55 -26.69 48.90
C THR A 965 47.16 -26.82 49.54
N ASP A 966 47.01 -26.31 50.77
CA ASP A 966 45.86 -26.26 51.68
C ASP A 966 44.54 -25.67 51.15
N GLY A 967 44.43 -25.36 49.85
CA GLY A 967 43.24 -24.79 49.22
C GLY A 967 42.01 -25.71 49.12
N PHE A 968 42.09 -26.90 49.71
CA PHE A 968 40.96 -27.82 49.91
C PHE A 968 40.63 -28.02 51.40
N SER A 969 41.41 -27.43 52.32
CA SER A 969 41.36 -27.73 53.75
C SER A 969 40.01 -27.43 54.42
N ARG A 970 39.16 -26.60 53.79
CA ARG A 970 37.86 -26.19 54.32
C ARG A 970 36.66 -26.53 53.44
N SER A 971 36.84 -26.95 52.19
CA SER A 971 35.74 -27.35 51.29
C SER A 971 35.03 -28.62 51.78
N SER A 972 33.74 -28.78 51.50
CA SER A 972 32.97 -29.96 51.90
C SER A 972 33.13 -31.16 50.96
N GLY A 973 33.66 -30.97 49.74
CA GLY A 973 33.91 -32.04 48.78
C GLY A 973 34.30 -31.53 47.39
N VAL A 974 34.55 -32.47 46.47
CA VAL A 974 34.77 -32.21 45.04
C VAL A 974 33.67 -32.90 44.24
N VAL A 975 33.13 -32.23 43.22
CA VAL A 975 32.25 -32.84 42.21
C VAL A 975 33.03 -32.90 40.90
N LEU A 976 33.09 -34.06 40.26
CA LEU A 976 33.64 -34.21 38.91
C LEU A 976 32.49 -34.48 37.94
N ASP A 977 32.45 -33.69 36.88
CA ASP A 977 31.41 -33.69 35.86
C ASP A 977 32.01 -33.69 34.45
N GLY A 978 32.86 -34.69 34.18
CA GLY A 978 33.63 -34.84 32.94
C GLY A 978 35.03 -34.19 32.97
N GLY A 979 35.38 -33.50 34.07
CA GLY A 979 36.67 -32.84 34.25
C GLY A 979 37.78 -33.71 34.86
N THR A 980 39.02 -33.20 34.87
CA THR A 980 40.21 -33.84 35.47
C THR A 980 40.68 -33.10 36.73
N LEU A 981 40.84 -33.80 37.86
CA LEU A 981 41.54 -33.32 39.05
C LEU A 981 42.97 -33.89 39.07
N MET A 982 43.99 -33.03 38.95
CA MET A 982 45.40 -33.41 39.02
C MET A 982 46.04 -33.02 40.34
N PHE A 983 46.78 -33.94 40.95
CA PHE A 983 47.62 -33.67 42.12
C PHE A 983 49.02 -33.19 41.72
N ASN A 984 49.53 -32.11 42.32
CA ASN A 984 50.84 -31.54 41.98
C ASN A 984 52.02 -32.29 42.62
N ALA A 985 53.07 -32.59 41.83
CA ALA A 985 54.22 -33.45 42.13
C ALA A 985 55.20 -32.95 43.22
N ASN A 986 55.02 -31.75 43.79
CA ASN A 986 55.98 -31.15 44.73
C ASN A 986 55.45 -30.98 46.18
N LEU A 987 54.28 -31.55 46.52
CA LEU A 987 53.59 -31.25 47.78
C LEU A 987 53.30 -32.49 48.64
N ASN A 988 53.95 -32.59 49.79
CA ASN A 988 53.74 -33.67 50.77
C ASN A 988 52.38 -33.61 51.49
N SER A 989 51.74 -32.43 51.58
CA SER A 989 50.50 -32.22 52.35
C SER A 989 49.26 -32.85 51.73
N LEU A 990 49.23 -33.07 50.41
CA LEU A 990 48.09 -33.66 49.68
C LEU A 990 48.25 -35.18 49.43
N LYS A 991 49.27 -35.82 50.01
CA LYS A 991 49.47 -37.28 49.94
C LYS A 991 48.30 -38.07 50.53
N ASN A 992 47.51 -37.46 51.41
CA ASN A 992 46.28 -38.03 51.97
C ASN A 992 45.11 -37.09 51.63
N PHE A 993 44.35 -37.39 50.58
CA PHE A 993 43.19 -36.61 50.17
C PHE A 993 41.95 -37.11 50.91
N THR A 994 41.45 -36.35 51.88
CA THR A 994 40.37 -36.78 52.80
C THR A 994 38.98 -36.30 52.39
N LEU A 995 38.87 -35.41 51.41
CA LEU A 995 37.58 -34.88 50.98
C LEU A 995 36.80 -35.90 50.15
N PRO A 996 35.46 -35.95 50.29
CA PRO A 996 34.64 -36.78 49.41
C PRO A 996 34.70 -36.26 47.97
N ILE A 997 34.64 -37.20 47.02
CA ILE A 997 34.56 -36.93 45.58
C ILE A 997 33.24 -37.49 45.05
N GLU A 998 32.44 -36.66 44.41
CA GLU A 998 31.17 -37.05 43.80
C GLU A 998 31.30 -37.03 42.28
N LEU A 999 30.90 -38.12 41.62
CA LEU A 999 30.91 -38.27 40.17
C LEU A 999 29.49 -38.07 39.64
N THR A 1000 29.31 -37.11 38.73
CA THR A 1000 28.05 -37.00 37.98
C THR A 1000 27.96 -38.11 36.93
N GLU A 1001 26.89 -38.13 36.13
CA GLU A 1001 26.76 -39.04 34.99
C GLU A 1001 27.88 -38.88 33.94
N ASN A 1002 28.50 -37.70 33.84
CA ASN A 1002 29.61 -37.44 32.92
C ASN A 1002 30.96 -37.98 33.43
N GLY A 1003 31.01 -38.48 34.68
CA GLY A 1003 32.20 -39.07 35.28
C GLY A 1003 33.30 -38.05 35.60
N GLY A 1004 34.55 -38.49 35.64
CA GLY A 1004 35.69 -37.61 35.90
C GLY A 1004 37.02 -38.33 35.95
N THR A 1005 38.14 -37.61 35.82
CA THR A 1005 39.48 -38.21 35.85
C THR A 1005 40.30 -37.71 37.04
N LEU A 1006 40.95 -38.60 37.78
CA LEU A 1006 42.02 -38.26 38.71
C LEU A 1006 43.37 -38.46 38.03
N ARG A 1007 44.27 -37.48 38.18
CA ARG A 1007 45.62 -37.53 37.61
C ARG A 1007 46.69 -37.46 38.69
N GLY A 1008 47.50 -38.52 38.79
CA GLY A 1008 48.67 -38.56 39.68
C GLY A 1008 49.84 -37.73 39.13
N GLY A 1009 50.52 -36.98 40.00
CA GLY A 1009 51.75 -36.24 39.68
C GLY A 1009 53.01 -37.13 39.64
N SER A 1010 54.13 -36.56 39.17
CA SER A 1010 55.41 -37.25 38.92
C SER A 1010 55.91 -38.09 40.11
N ASN A 1011 55.83 -39.43 40.01
CA ASN A 1011 56.37 -40.41 40.97
C ASN A 1011 55.91 -40.32 42.45
N ILE A 1012 54.82 -39.63 42.77
CA ILE A 1012 54.30 -39.54 44.14
C ILE A 1012 53.04 -40.42 44.33
N THR A 1013 52.99 -41.14 45.45
CA THR A 1013 51.79 -41.85 45.90
C THR A 1013 50.77 -40.89 46.51
N TYR A 1014 49.55 -40.86 45.98
CA TYR A 1014 48.43 -40.08 46.50
C TYR A 1014 47.34 -41.02 47.03
N THR A 1015 47.02 -40.90 48.32
CA THR A 1015 46.06 -41.76 49.02
C THR A 1015 44.71 -41.06 49.16
N MET A 1016 43.69 -41.57 48.50
CA MET A 1016 42.30 -41.13 48.57
C MET A 1016 41.65 -41.76 49.81
N LYS A 1017 41.49 -40.96 50.87
CA LYS A 1017 40.83 -41.35 52.13
C LYS A 1017 39.38 -40.88 52.21
N GLY A 1018 38.99 -39.89 51.40
CA GLY A 1018 37.58 -39.49 51.28
C GLY A 1018 36.76 -40.52 50.51
N VAL A 1019 35.43 -40.49 50.71
CA VAL A 1019 34.49 -41.35 49.98
C VAL A 1019 34.37 -40.86 48.54
N ILE A 1020 34.52 -41.77 47.58
CA ILE A 1020 34.21 -41.54 46.16
C ILE A 1020 32.84 -42.17 45.87
N SER A 1021 31.88 -41.38 45.41
CA SER A 1021 30.49 -41.82 45.15
C SER A 1021 29.98 -41.27 43.81
N GLY A 1022 28.93 -41.87 43.24
CA GLY A 1022 28.27 -41.33 42.03
C GLY A 1022 28.03 -42.36 40.94
N THR A 1023 27.49 -41.94 39.80
CA THR A 1023 27.06 -42.87 38.73
C THR A 1023 27.97 -42.89 37.51
N GLY A 1024 28.82 -41.88 37.30
CA GLY A 1024 29.75 -41.83 36.17
C GLY A 1024 31.04 -42.62 36.35
N GLU A 1025 31.77 -42.79 35.25
CA GLU A 1025 33.07 -43.49 35.20
C GLU A 1025 34.18 -42.65 35.87
N LEU A 1026 35.02 -43.31 36.67
CA LEU A 1026 36.23 -42.71 37.24
C LEU A 1026 37.45 -43.07 36.39
N GLY A 1027 38.04 -42.09 35.72
CA GLY A 1027 39.32 -42.23 35.03
C GLY A 1027 40.52 -42.07 35.97
N ILE A 1028 41.55 -42.89 35.79
CA ILE A 1028 42.87 -42.75 36.44
C ILE A 1028 43.92 -42.55 35.35
N SER A 1029 44.62 -41.41 35.43
CA SER A 1029 45.72 -41.03 34.55
C SER A 1029 46.94 -40.60 35.37
N GLY A 1030 48.13 -40.43 34.78
CA GLY A 1030 49.25 -39.85 35.53
C GLY A 1030 50.65 -40.21 35.04
N ASP A 1031 51.62 -39.52 35.65
CA ASP A 1031 53.05 -39.54 35.31
C ASP A 1031 53.83 -40.42 36.32
N ASN A 1032 53.52 -41.73 36.38
CA ASN A 1032 54.19 -42.76 37.20
C ASN A 1032 53.85 -42.85 38.71
N GLY A 1033 53.18 -41.86 39.31
CA GLY A 1033 52.75 -41.91 40.71
C GLY A 1033 51.42 -42.67 40.93
N PRO A 1034 51.30 -43.58 41.92
CA PRO A 1034 50.07 -44.33 42.16
C PRO A 1034 48.99 -43.53 42.89
N ILE A 1035 47.74 -43.72 42.46
CA ILE A 1035 46.54 -43.29 43.19
C ILE A 1035 46.03 -44.47 44.03
N VAL A 1036 46.07 -44.31 45.35
CA VAL A 1036 45.69 -45.33 46.33
C VAL A 1036 44.25 -45.09 46.81
N PHE A 1037 43.36 -46.06 46.62
CA PHE A 1037 41.99 -46.03 47.14
C PHE A 1037 41.98 -46.61 48.56
N ALA A 1038 41.83 -45.77 49.58
CA ALA A 1038 41.97 -46.16 50.98
C ALA A 1038 40.70 -46.00 51.81
N ASN A 1039 39.53 -45.88 51.17
CA ASN A 1039 38.24 -45.80 51.84
C ASN A 1039 37.31 -46.91 51.35
N SER A 1040 36.87 -47.77 52.27
CA SER A 1040 36.00 -48.93 52.00
C SER A 1040 34.53 -48.55 51.75
N GLN A 1041 34.16 -47.28 51.89
CA GLN A 1041 32.80 -46.79 51.67
C GLN A 1041 32.60 -46.18 50.26
N ASN A 1042 33.59 -46.33 49.38
CA ASN A 1042 33.46 -45.89 47.99
C ASN A 1042 32.26 -46.60 47.33
N SER A 1043 31.42 -45.84 46.61
CA SER A 1043 30.10 -46.29 46.14
C SER A 1043 29.78 -45.85 44.71
N PHE A 1044 30.80 -45.61 43.89
CA PHE A 1044 30.60 -45.22 42.49
C PHE A 1044 30.27 -46.42 41.59
N SER A 1045 29.34 -46.27 40.65
CA SER A 1045 28.84 -47.39 39.83
C SER A 1045 29.21 -47.34 38.34
N GLY A 1046 29.70 -46.22 37.82
CA GLY A 1046 30.02 -46.06 36.39
C GLY A 1046 31.31 -46.75 35.93
N GLY A 1047 32.05 -47.40 36.84
CA GLY A 1047 33.29 -48.11 36.52
C GLY A 1047 34.56 -47.31 36.83
N LEU A 1048 35.70 -47.98 36.68
CA LEU A 1048 37.04 -47.43 36.91
C LEU A 1048 37.89 -47.66 35.65
N ASN A 1049 38.37 -46.60 35.01
CA ASN A 1049 39.18 -46.68 33.80
C ASN A 1049 40.63 -46.24 34.08
N ILE A 1050 41.53 -47.20 34.18
CA ILE A 1050 42.95 -46.98 34.47
C ILE A 1050 43.72 -46.90 33.16
N GLY A 1051 44.30 -45.74 32.87
CA GLY A 1051 44.86 -45.41 31.56
C GLY A 1051 44.02 -44.38 30.78
N ALA A 1052 42.94 -43.87 31.36
CA ALA A 1052 42.12 -42.82 30.76
C ALA A 1052 43.00 -41.64 30.32
N ASN A 1053 42.83 -41.19 29.07
CA ASN A 1053 43.54 -40.04 28.49
C ASN A 1053 45.09 -40.18 28.39
N LEU A 1054 45.66 -41.39 28.41
CA LEU A 1054 47.04 -41.66 27.98
C LEU A 1054 47.09 -42.03 26.50
N ASN A 1055 48.03 -41.45 25.75
CA ASN A 1055 48.22 -41.77 24.33
C ASN A 1055 49.12 -43.00 24.16
N ILE A 1056 48.83 -43.82 23.14
CA ILE A 1056 49.65 -44.97 22.76
C ILE A 1056 51.07 -44.49 22.42
N GLY A 1057 52.03 -44.77 23.32
CA GLY A 1057 53.43 -44.34 23.19
C GLY A 1057 53.97 -43.54 24.38
N ASP A 1058 53.10 -43.04 25.28
CA ASP A 1058 53.54 -42.28 26.46
C ASP A 1058 54.49 -43.09 27.37
N GLU A 1059 55.52 -42.43 27.93
CA GLU A 1059 56.41 -43.03 28.94
C GLU A 1059 55.77 -43.16 30.33
N ASN A 1060 54.67 -42.46 30.54
CA ASN A 1060 53.96 -42.33 31.80
C ASN A 1060 53.12 -43.58 32.15
N LYS A 1061 53.11 -43.97 33.42
CA LYS A 1061 52.30 -45.08 33.96
C LYS A 1061 51.10 -44.56 34.74
N ALA A 1062 49.90 -45.08 34.46
CA ALA A 1062 48.72 -44.92 35.30
C ALA A 1062 48.62 -46.08 36.29
N ILE A 1063 48.71 -45.80 37.59
CA ILE A 1063 48.69 -46.84 38.62
C ILE A 1063 47.55 -46.57 39.59
N ALA A 1064 46.55 -47.45 39.61
CA ALA A 1064 45.56 -47.52 40.67
C ALA A 1064 46.00 -48.58 41.69
N LYS A 1065 45.90 -48.28 42.98
CA LYS A 1065 46.32 -49.17 44.05
C LYS A 1065 45.27 -49.24 45.15
N LEU A 1066 45.05 -50.39 45.79
CA LEU A 1066 44.20 -50.46 46.98
C LEU A 1066 44.99 -50.11 48.25
N GLY A 1067 44.31 -49.43 49.17
CA GLY A 1067 44.81 -49.09 50.51
C GLY A 1067 43.84 -49.49 51.63
N ALA A 1068 42.69 -50.07 51.29
CA ALA A 1068 41.71 -50.66 52.19
C ALA A 1068 40.93 -51.75 51.45
N ASN A 1069 40.31 -52.67 52.19
CA ASN A 1069 39.39 -53.64 51.60
C ASN A 1069 38.16 -52.91 51.04
N ASP A 1070 37.57 -53.45 49.98
CA ASP A 1070 36.32 -52.99 49.39
C ASP A 1070 36.35 -51.52 48.90
N ALA A 1071 37.55 -51.01 48.59
CA ALA A 1071 37.79 -49.59 48.33
C ALA A 1071 37.54 -49.13 46.88
N LEU A 1072 36.99 -49.98 46.00
CA LEU A 1072 36.57 -49.60 44.65
C LEU A 1072 35.04 -49.52 44.54
N GLY A 1073 34.57 -48.92 43.46
CA GLY A 1073 33.17 -48.94 43.05
C GLY A 1073 32.74 -50.29 42.46
N THR A 1074 31.45 -50.44 42.18
CA THR A 1074 30.85 -51.71 41.72
C THR A 1074 30.83 -51.88 40.20
N GLY A 1075 31.23 -50.86 39.43
CA GLY A 1075 31.27 -50.92 37.96
C GLY A 1075 32.43 -51.77 37.42
N VAL A 1076 32.56 -51.82 36.09
CA VAL A 1076 33.65 -52.54 35.41
C VAL A 1076 34.97 -51.82 35.66
N VAL A 1077 36.04 -52.57 35.95
CA VAL A 1077 37.40 -52.02 35.99
C VAL A 1077 38.07 -52.26 34.64
N SER A 1078 38.27 -51.17 33.91
CA SER A 1078 38.91 -51.16 32.60
C SER A 1078 40.36 -50.72 32.73
N ILE A 1079 41.32 -51.49 32.20
CA ILE A 1079 42.72 -51.08 32.07
C ILE A 1079 43.00 -50.83 30.60
N SER A 1080 43.00 -49.56 30.21
CA SER A 1080 42.92 -49.13 28.81
C SER A 1080 44.27 -48.83 28.16
N HIS A 1081 45.39 -48.89 28.89
CA HIS A 1081 46.72 -48.61 28.36
C HIS A 1081 47.77 -49.65 28.76
N ALA A 1082 48.73 -49.95 27.88
CA ALA A 1082 49.76 -50.99 28.04
C ALA A 1082 50.79 -50.71 29.17
N LYS A 1083 50.73 -49.54 29.80
CA LYS A 1083 51.55 -49.15 30.96
C LYS A 1083 50.71 -48.85 32.20
N ALA A 1084 49.42 -49.17 32.16
CA ALA A 1084 48.49 -48.98 33.26
C ALA A 1084 48.39 -50.24 34.11
N SER A 1085 48.22 -50.07 35.42
CA SER A 1085 48.08 -51.22 36.34
C SER A 1085 47.12 -50.98 37.50
N LEU A 1086 46.38 -52.03 37.87
CA LEU A 1086 45.70 -52.14 39.15
C LEU A 1086 46.54 -53.00 40.10
N ASP A 1087 46.84 -52.48 41.29
CA ASP A 1087 47.56 -53.18 42.35
C ASP A 1087 46.68 -53.37 43.59
N LEU A 1088 46.31 -54.61 43.92
CA LEU A 1088 45.48 -54.95 45.08
C LEU A 1088 46.25 -54.83 46.41
N ALA A 1089 47.58 -54.90 46.37
CA ALA A 1089 48.46 -54.59 47.49
C ALA A 1089 48.14 -55.27 48.84
N GLY A 1090 47.56 -56.47 48.83
CA GLY A 1090 47.20 -57.24 50.02
C GLY A 1090 45.83 -56.89 50.61
N PHE A 1091 45.02 -56.11 49.90
CA PHE A 1091 43.63 -55.83 50.23
C PHE A 1091 42.67 -56.57 49.30
N SER A 1092 41.46 -56.83 49.77
CA SER A 1092 40.45 -57.63 49.07
C SER A 1092 39.25 -56.78 48.63
N LEU A 1093 38.60 -57.17 47.54
CA LEU A 1093 37.30 -56.68 47.04
C LEU A 1093 36.30 -57.82 47.16
N THR A 1094 35.85 -58.09 48.39
CA THR A 1094 35.00 -59.25 48.70
C THR A 1094 33.53 -58.85 48.83
N ASN A 1095 33.25 -57.76 49.54
CA ASN A 1095 31.89 -57.31 49.83
C ASN A 1095 31.37 -56.30 48.80
N THR A 1096 32.27 -55.62 48.08
CA THR A 1096 31.94 -54.74 46.95
C THR A 1096 32.53 -55.31 45.65
N PRO A 1097 31.90 -56.35 45.08
CA PRO A 1097 32.42 -56.96 43.87
C PRO A 1097 32.36 -55.96 42.70
N ILE A 1098 33.41 -55.97 41.88
CA ILE A 1098 33.43 -55.18 40.64
C ILE A 1098 32.65 -55.92 39.54
N ALA A 1099 32.04 -55.19 38.61
CA ALA A 1099 31.19 -55.80 37.56
C ALA A 1099 31.98 -56.60 36.50
N GLY A 1100 33.31 -56.62 36.59
CA GLY A 1100 34.20 -57.36 35.71
C GLY A 1100 35.51 -56.62 35.46
N LEU A 1101 36.43 -57.28 34.77
CA LEU A 1101 37.69 -56.72 34.31
C LEU A 1101 37.71 -56.63 32.79
N SER A 1102 38.06 -55.47 32.27
CA SER A 1102 38.11 -55.22 30.83
C SER A 1102 39.47 -54.66 30.41
N SER A 1103 40.05 -55.20 29.34
CA SER A 1103 41.23 -54.64 28.69
C SER A 1103 41.38 -55.18 27.29
N THR A 1104 41.59 -54.28 26.32
CA THR A 1104 41.94 -54.62 24.94
C THR A 1104 43.45 -54.60 24.69
N VAL A 1105 44.26 -54.26 25.70
CA VAL A 1105 45.72 -54.07 25.56
C VAL A 1105 46.48 -55.11 26.37
N SER A 1106 47.35 -55.87 25.70
CA SER A 1106 48.08 -56.98 26.34
C SER A 1106 49.09 -56.54 27.41
N GLY A 1107 49.52 -55.28 27.39
CA GLY A 1107 50.41 -54.71 28.40
C GLY A 1107 49.74 -54.25 29.69
N ALA A 1108 48.41 -54.28 29.80
CA ALA A 1108 47.71 -53.99 31.05
C ALA A 1108 48.17 -54.95 32.16
N VAL A 1109 48.28 -54.48 33.41
CA VAL A 1109 48.70 -55.34 34.53
C VAL A 1109 47.74 -55.27 35.71
N LEU A 1110 47.19 -56.40 36.12
CA LEU A 1110 46.58 -56.61 37.42
C LEU A 1110 47.61 -57.33 38.31
N LYS A 1111 47.83 -56.82 39.51
CA LYS A 1111 48.78 -57.44 40.43
C LYS A 1111 48.36 -57.34 41.87
N ASN A 1112 48.92 -58.22 42.69
CA ASN A 1112 49.07 -58.01 44.11
C ASN A 1112 50.55 -57.89 44.43
N SER A 1113 51.00 -56.69 44.78
CA SER A 1113 52.40 -56.46 45.15
C SER A 1113 52.74 -56.85 46.59
N SER A 1114 51.78 -57.32 47.38
CA SER A 1114 51.95 -57.71 48.79
C SER A 1114 52.25 -59.20 48.94
N SER A 1115 52.87 -59.57 50.06
CA SER A 1115 53.00 -60.98 50.47
C SER A 1115 51.69 -61.55 51.02
N ASN A 1116 50.75 -60.70 51.46
CA ASN A 1116 49.42 -61.13 51.91
C ASN A 1116 48.53 -61.44 50.71
N ALA A 1117 47.71 -62.48 50.79
CA ALA A 1117 46.70 -62.80 49.76
C ALA A 1117 45.66 -61.67 49.64
N SER A 1118 45.17 -61.46 48.42
CA SER A 1118 44.09 -60.51 48.11
C SER A 1118 42.96 -61.27 47.43
N THR A 1119 41.72 -61.13 47.90
CA THR A 1119 40.55 -61.68 47.21
C THR A 1119 39.98 -60.66 46.23
N LEU A 1120 39.81 -61.03 44.97
CA LEU A 1120 39.18 -60.21 43.94
C LEU A 1120 37.85 -60.85 43.53
N THR A 1121 36.72 -60.27 43.95
CA THR A 1121 35.40 -60.74 43.52
C THR A 1121 34.92 -59.99 42.27
N LEU A 1122 34.71 -60.73 41.19
CA LEU A 1122 34.09 -60.28 39.95
C LEU A 1122 32.62 -60.71 39.95
N ARG A 1123 31.68 -59.78 39.90
CA ARG A 1123 30.25 -60.05 39.75
C ARG A 1123 29.78 -59.58 38.39
N VAL A 1124 29.99 -60.39 37.35
CA VAL A 1124 29.58 -60.04 35.99
C VAL A 1124 28.07 -60.24 35.85
N PRO A 1125 27.27 -59.18 35.59
CA PRO A 1125 25.82 -59.31 35.49
C PRO A 1125 25.37 -60.18 34.32
N GLU A 1126 24.17 -60.75 34.41
CA GLU A 1126 23.55 -61.56 33.35
C GLU A 1126 23.55 -60.81 31.99
N GLY A 1127 23.89 -61.51 30.90
CA GLY A 1127 23.95 -60.94 29.55
C GLY A 1127 25.13 -60.01 29.26
N LYS A 1128 26.06 -59.82 30.22
CA LYS A 1128 27.32 -59.10 30.00
C LYS A 1128 28.50 -60.06 29.87
N SER A 1129 29.50 -59.68 29.08
CA SER A 1129 30.74 -60.42 28.89
C SER A 1129 31.90 -59.44 28.88
N GLU A 1130 32.81 -59.60 29.84
CA GLU A 1130 34.02 -58.77 29.95
C GLU A 1130 35.25 -59.58 29.56
N SER A 1131 36.22 -58.93 28.92
CA SER A 1131 37.45 -59.58 28.45
C SER A 1131 38.68 -58.79 28.87
N TYR A 1132 39.66 -59.47 29.48
CA TYR A 1132 40.89 -58.90 29.96
C TYR A 1132 42.10 -59.52 29.25
N ALA A 1133 42.71 -58.75 28.35
CA ALA A 1133 43.92 -59.15 27.62
C ALA A 1133 45.22 -58.94 28.40
N GLY A 1134 45.16 -58.30 29.57
CA GLY A 1134 46.33 -57.97 30.36
C GLY A 1134 46.90 -59.13 31.17
N LYS A 1135 48.01 -58.86 31.85
CA LYS A 1135 48.72 -59.79 32.72
C LYS A 1135 48.18 -59.73 34.16
N VAL A 1136 47.88 -60.87 34.78
CA VAL A 1136 47.54 -61.02 36.21
C VAL A 1136 48.72 -61.63 36.96
N THR A 1137 49.12 -61.09 38.13
CA THR A 1137 50.28 -61.59 38.90
C THR A 1137 50.15 -61.44 40.42
N GLY A 1138 50.89 -62.25 41.18
CA GLY A 1138 50.93 -62.18 42.64
C GLY A 1138 49.86 -63.06 43.31
N ASN A 1139 49.75 -63.00 44.63
CA ASN A 1139 48.85 -63.87 45.39
C ASN A 1139 47.41 -63.29 45.39
N ILE A 1140 46.58 -63.68 44.41
CA ILE A 1140 45.21 -63.17 44.22
C ILE A 1140 44.25 -64.35 44.20
N ASP A 1141 43.35 -64.41 45.18
CA ASP A 1141 42.21 -65.31 45.15
C ASP A 1141 41.11 -64.70 44.28
N LEU A 1142 40.78 -65.32 43.15
CA LEU A 1142 39.79 -64.81 42.22
C LEU A 1142 38.43 -65.45 42.52
N VAL A 1143 37.41 -64.64 42.82
CA VAL A 1143 36.03 -65.13 43.01
C VAL A 1143 35.16 -64.60 41.88
N LYS A 1144 34.56 -65.46 41.06
CA LYS A 1144 33.64 -65.11 39.99
C LYS A 1144 32.20 -65.44 40.41
N THR A 1145 31.33 -64.46 40.36
CA THR A 1145 29.89 -64.55 40.67
C THR A 1145 29.08 -63.84 39.58
N GLY A 1146 27.74 -63.96 39.61
CA GLY A 1146 26.83 -63.41 38.61
C GLY A 1146 26.84 -64.17 37.29
N ALA A 1147 25.68 -64.31 36.65
CA ALA A 1147 25.49 -65.17 35.48
C ALA A 1147 26.24 -64.75 34.19
N GLY A 1148 26.87 -63.57 34.14
CA GLY A 1148 27.65 -63.11 32.98
C GLY A 1148 29.04 -63.74 32.87
N ASN A 1149 29.76 -63.40 31.78
CA ASN A 1149 31.04 -64.05 31.44
C ASN A 1149 32.24 -63.13 31.70
N GLN A 1150 33.31 -63.67 32.26
CA GLN A 1150 34.63 -63.03 32.31
C GLN A 1150 35.61 -63.86 31.49
N THR A 1151 36.32 -63.24 30.56
CA THR A 1151 37.37 -63.90 29.76
C THR A 1151 38.73 -63.28 30.09
N PHE A 1152 39.76 -64.12 30.26
CA PHE A 1152 41.15 -63.74 30.36
C PHE A 1152 41.89 -64.25 29.12
N THR A 1153 42.43 -63.34 28.32
CA THR A 1153 43.19 -63.67 27.09
C THR A 1153 44.70 -63.38 27.25
N GLY A 1154 45.09 -62.72 28.35
CA GLY A 1154 46.49 -62.44 28.69
C GLY A 1154 47.08 -63.38 29.75
N ALA A 1155 48.36 -63.18 30.06
CA ALA A 1155 49.10 -64.02 31.00
C ALA A 1155 48.58 -63.93 32.46
N TYR A 1156 48.05 -65.02 33.01
CA TYR A 1156 47.56 -65.23 34.35
C TYR A 1156 48.56 -66.01 35.23
N ALA A 1157 49.46 -65.31 35.91
CA ALA A 1157 50.46 -65.90 36.81
C ALA A 1157 50.17 -65.56 38.27
N SER A 1158 48.94 -65.80 38.71
CA SER A 1158 48.55 -65.63 40.11
C SER A 1158 48.79 -66.91 40.91
N THR A 1159 49.13 -66.78 42.19
CA THR A 1159 49.37 -67.92 43.10
C THR A 1159 48.22 -68.16 44.08
N GLY A 1160 47.07 -67.50 43.90
CA GLY A 1160 45.89 -67.65 44.74
C GLY A 1160 44.84 -68.56 44.11
N GLY A 1161 43.83 -68.93 44.91
CA GLY A 1161 42.76 -69.83 44.48
C GLY A 1161 41.79 -69.19 43.49
N ILE A 1162 40.95 -70.01 42.87
CA ILE A 1162 39.87 -69.55 41.98
C ILE A 1162 38.57 -70.14 42.49
N THR A 1163 37.57 -69.29 42.76
CA THR A 1163 36.20 -69.69 43.06
C THR A 1163 35.27 -69.18 41.97
N ILE A 1164 34.38 -70.00 41.44
CA ILE A 1164 33.39 -69.59 40.43
C ILE A 1164 32.02 -70.04 40.92
N ALA A 1165 31.24 -69.12 41.49
CA ALA A 1165 29.89 -69.43 41.95
C ALA A 1165 28.84 -69.36 40.84
N GLU A 1166 28.93 -68.42 39.91
CA GLU A 1166 27.94 -68.29 38.82
C GLU A 1166 28.58 -67.71 37.55
N GLY A 1167 27.97 -68.06 36.41
CA GLY A 1167 28.39 -67.59 35.08
C GLY A 1167 29.71 -68.19 34.61
N THR A 1168 30.24 -67.72 33.48
CA THR A 1168 31.44 -68.32 32.87
C THR A 1168 32.71 -67.53 33.20
N LEU A 1169 33.75 -68.21 33.67
CA LEU A 1169 35.13 -67.73 33.68
C LEU A 1169 35.89 -68.46 32.57
N THR A 1170 36.43 -67.72 31.60
CA THR A 1170 37.17 -68.29 30.47
C THR A 1170 38.63 -67.88 30.52
N PHE A 1171 39.55 -68.82 30.27
CA PHE A 1171 40.96 -68.54 30.00
C PHE A 1171 41.29 -68.97 28.56
N ALA A 1172 41.85 -68.06 27.75
CA ALA A 1172 42.17 -68.29 26.36
C ALA A 1172 43.70 -68.17 26.09
N ASP A 1173 44.25 -69.12 25.33
CA ASP A 1173 45.59 -69.11 24.71
C ASP A 1173 46.81 -68.87 25.62
N ASN A 1174 46.88 -69.48 26.80
CA ASN A 1174 48.08 -69.48 27.64
C ASN A 1174 48.15 -70.70 28.60
N SER A 1175 49.33 -71.29 28.82
CA SER A 1175 49.54 -72.31 29.86
C SER A 1175 49.67 -71.66 31.24
N PHE A 1176 48.90 -72.10 32.24
CA PHE A 1176 49.02 -71.58 33.60
C PHE A 1176 49.13 -72.70 34.64
N ASP A 1177 50.18 -72.64 35.44
CA ASP A 1177 50.31 -73.39 36.70
C ASP A 1177 49.44 -72.70 37.76
N LEU A 1178 48.47 -73.41 38.34
CA LEU A 1178 47.85 -73.01 39.60
C LEU A 1178 48.64 -73.66 40.75
N PRO A 1179 49.57 -72.94 41.41
CA PRO A 1179 50.31 -73.53 42.52
C PRO A 1179 49.38 -73.78 43.72
N ASN A 1180 49.16 -75.05 44.06
CA ASN A 1180 48.61 -75.58 45.33
C ASN A 1180 47.57 -74.72 46.07
N SER A 1181 46.57 -74.20 45.36
CA SER A 1181 45.44 -73.47 45.93
C SER A 1181 44.14 -73.86 45.20
N ALA A 1182 43.09 -74.14 45.97
CA ALA A 1182 41.89 -74.84 45.52
C ALA A 1182 41.11 -74.08 44.43
N LEU A 1183 40.81 -74.78 43.33
CA LEU A 1183 39.77 -74.37 42.39
C LEU A 1183 38.43 -74.85 42.96
N SER A 1184 37.50 -73.92 43.21
CA SER A 1184 36.12 -74.20 43.64
C SER A 1184 35.15 -73.74 42.55
N ILE A 1185 34.33 -74.63 42.02
CA ILE A 1185 33.23 -74.26 41.10
C ILE A 1185 31.91 -74.55 41.83
N GLU A 1186 31.25 -73.49 42.25
CA GLU A 1186 30.04 -73.53 43.06
C GLU A 1186 28.82 -73.23 42.18
N GLU A 1187 27.62 -73.49 42.72
CA GLU A 1187 26.31 -73.24 42.10
C GLU A 1187 26.24 -73.54 40.59
N THR A 1188 26.07 -72.52 39.73
CA THR A 1188 25.99 -72.64 38.25
C THR A 1188 27.25 -72.15 37.55
N GLY A 1189 28.37 -72.10 38.28
CA GLY A 1189 29.65 -71.66 37.76
C GLY A 1189 30.14 -72.52 36.60
N ILE A 1190 30.75 -71.86 35.62
CA ILE A 1190 31.36 -72.51 34.47
C ILE A 1190 32.82 -72.04 34.35
N LEU A 1191 33.76 -72.99 34.30
CA LEU A 1191 35.13 -72.71 33.87
C LEU A 1191 35.30 -73.20 32.42
N ALA A 1192 35.78 -72.32 31.54
CA ALA A 1192 36.06 -72.65 30.15
C ALA A 1192 37.56 -72.45 29.86
N LEU A 1193 38.22 -73.47 29.32
CA LEU A 1193 39.63 -73.44 28.95
C LEU A 1193 39.75 -73.56 27.43
N ASN A 1194 40.01 -72.43 26.76
CA ASN A 1194 40.06 -72.33 25.30
C ASN A 1194 41.54 -72.34 24.87
N GLY A 1195 42.14 -73.54 24.76
CA GLY A 1195 43.56 -73.73 24.41
C GLY A 1195 44.56 -73.56 25.58
N ALA A 1196 44.09 -73.34 26.80
CA ALA A 1196 44.92 -73.23 28.01
C ALA A 1196 45.17 -74.62 28.65
N SER A 1197 46.41 -74.90 29.08
CA SER A 1197 46.73 -76.06 29.93
C SER A 1197 46.61 -75.69 31.41
N LEU A 1198 46.01 -76.59 32.21
CA LEU A 1198 45.72 -76.43 33.62
C LEU A 1198 46.34 -77.59 34.43
N ASP A 1199 47.20 -77.25 35.39
CA ASP A 1199 47.70 -78.18 36.42
C ASP A 1199 47.03 -77.84 37.77
N LEU A 1200 46.42 -78.84 38.42
CA LEU A 1200 45.59 -78.65 39.62
C LEU A 1200 46.19 -79.37 40.84
N GLY A 1201 46.30 -78.64 41.95
CA GLY A 1201 46.60 -79.20 43.26
C GLY A 1201 45.37 -79.82 43.97
N SER A 1202 44.18 -79.21 43.85
CA SER A 1202 42.91 -79.72 44.41
C SER A 1202 41.69 -79.05 43.74
N LEU A 1203 40.61 -79.83 43.51
CA LEU A 1203 39.38 -79.39 42.85
C LEU A 1203 38.14 -79.70 43.71
N ASP A 1204 37.31 -78.69 43.96
CA ASP A 1204 35.98 -78.82 44.55
C ASP A 1204 34.91 -78.32 43.57
N MET A 1205 33.83 -79.07 43.38
CA MET A 1205 32.80 -78.77 42.37
C MET A 1205 31.39 -79.15 42.85
N ALA A 1206 30.43 -78.25 42.63
CA ALA A 1206 29.01 -78.44 42.95
C ALA A 1206 28.22 -79.16 41.82
N LEU A 1207 27.07 -79.74 42.17
CA LEU A 1207 26.23 -80.62 41.31
C LEU A 1207 25.78 -80.01 39.96
N GLU A 1208 25.72 -78.68 39.83
CA GLU A 1208 25.22 -77.98 38.62
C GLU A 1208 26.33 -77.22 37.87
N SER A 1209 27.59 -77.40 38.27
CA SER A 1209 28.76 -76.76 37.65
C SER A 1209 29.24 -77.49 36.39
N LEU A 1210 29.71 -76.74 35.39
CA LEU A 1210 30.27 -77.31 34.16
C LEU A 1210 31.72 -76.87 33.92
N LEU A 1211 32.54 -77.83 33.49
CA LEU A 1211 33.91 -77.59 33.03
C LEU A 1211 33.97 -77.89 31.53
N PHE A 1212 34.25 -76.87 30.70
CA PHE A 1212 34.33 -77.00 29.25
C PHE A 1212 35.79 -76.97 28.76
N PHE A 1213 36.12 -77.91 27.86
CA PHE A 1213 37.44 -78.04 27.23
C PHE A 1213 37.34 -77.87 25.70
N ASP A 1214 38.27 -77.12 25.12
CA ASP A 1214 38.49 -77.08 23.66
C ASP A 1214 39.42 -78.25 23.23
N PRO A 1215 39.10 -79.02 22.16
CA PRO A 1215 39.97 -80.06 21.60
C PRO A 1215 41.41 -79.64 21.25
N ALA A 1216 41.75 -78.34 21.22
CA ALA A 1216 43.11 -77.86 21.01
C ALA A 1216 44.01 -77.82 22.28
N SER A 1217 43.51 -78.21 23.46
CA SER A 1217 44.28 -78.20 24.71
C SER A 1217 45.20 -79.44 24.84
N GLU A 1218 46.52 -79.24 24.94
CA GLU A 1218 47.52 -80.30 24.73
C GLU A 1218 47.77 -81.24 25.94
N THR A 1219 47.41 -80.87 27.17
CA THR A 1219 47.56 -81.75 28.37
C THR A 1219 46.72 -81.27 29.55
N ILE A 1220 46.07 -82.21 30.26
CA ILE A 1220 45.47 -82.04 31.60
C ILE A 1220 46.10 -83.09 32.52
N SER A 1221 46.73 -82.67 33.60
CA SER A 1221 47.26 -83.55 34.65
C SER A 1221 46.38 -83.46 35.89
N LEU A 1222 45.74 -84.57 36.26
CA LEU A 1222 45.00 -84.71 37.52
C LEU A 1222 45.75 -85.75 38.36
N THR A 1223 46.28 -85.37 39.52
CA THR A 1223 46.90 -86.33 40.45
C THR A 1223 45.82 -86.99 41.32
N THR A 1224 46.01 -88.25 41.71
CA THR A 1224 44.94 -89.13 42.26
C THR A 1224 44.33 -88.69 43.59
N ASP A 1225 44.86 -87.67 44.26
CA ASP A 1225 44.38 -87.20 45.57
C ASP A 1225 43.51 -85.92 45.47
N SER A 1226 43.20 -85.46 44.25
CA SER A 1226 42.72 -84.09 43.99
C SER A 1226 41.19 -83.89 44.01
N PHE A 1227 40.38 -84.95 44.10
CA PHE A 1227 38.92 -84.88 44.01
C PHE A 1227 38.27 -85.10 45.39
N GLN A 1228 37.56 -84.11 45.92
CA GLN A 1228 36.80 -84.21 47.17
C GLN A 1228 35.34 -83.77 46.95
N GLY A 1229 34.60 -84.51 46.11
CA GLY A 1229 33.20 -84.20 45.77
C GLY A 1229 32.22 -85.37 46.02
N LYS A 1230 31.01 -85.08 46.50
CA LYS A 1230 29.94 -86.06 46.75
C LYS A 1230 29.36 -86.62 45.44
N ALA A 1231 29.16 -87.94 45.37
CA ALA A 1231 28.66 -88.67 44.21
C ALA A 1231 27.29 -88.16 43.70
N GLY A 1232 27.30 -87.58 42.49
CA GLY A 1232 26.16 -87.17 41.67
C GLY A 1232 26.67 -86.70 40.31
N ASP A 1233 25.87 -86.84 39.26
CA ASP A 1233 26.27 -86.83 37.84
C ASP A 1233 27.11 -85.61 37.40
N PHE A 1234 28.43 -85.81 37.23
CA PHE A 1234 29.34 -84.82 36.64
C PHE A 1234 29.27 -84.88 35.10
N SER A 1235 29.00 -83.75 34.46
CA SER A 1235 28.94 -83.65 32.99
C SER A 1235 30.24 -83.07 32.43
N LEU A 1236 31.17 -83.94 32.04
CA LEU A 1236 32.32 -83.58 31.20
C LEU A 1236 31.86 -83.59 29.74
N SER A 1237 31.69 -82.40 29.15
CA SER A 1237 31.25 -82.27 27.75
C SER A 1237 32.46 -82.11 26.83
N TRP A 1238 32.74 -83.15 26.04
CA TRP A 1238 33.75 -83.16 24.99
C TRP A 1238 33.05 -82.99 23.63
N ASN A 1239 33.16 -81.81 23.03
CA ASN A 1239 32.46 -81.51 21.77
C ASN A 1239 33.12 -82.27 20.61
N GLY A 1240 32.59 -83.45 20.23
CA GLY A 1240 33.05 -84.11 19.00
C GLY A 1240 32.50 -85.49 18.63
N VAL A 1241 32.10 -86.38 19.55
CA VAL A 1241 31.57 -87.72 19.17
C VAL A 1241 30.54 -88.23 20.17
N THR A 1242 29.35 -88.56 19.66
CA THR A 1242 28.32 -89.36 20.34
C THR A 1242 28.71 -90.83 20.33
N ASP A 1243 29.14 -91.39 21.47
CA ASP A 1243 28.88 -92.80 21.77
C ASP A 1243 28.81 -93.08 23.27
N THR A 1244 27.92 -94.00 23.60
CA THR A 1244 27.50 -94.42 24.95
C THR A 1244 28.59 -95.25 25.63
N LEU A 1245 29.09 -94.84 26.81
CA LEU A 1245 29.97 -95.69 27.64
C LEU A 1245 29.39 -95.87 29.05
N PHE A 1246 28.46 -96.83 29.18
CA PHE A 1246 28.22 -97.53 30.45
C PHE A 1246 29.15 -98.75 30.48
N GLY A 1247 30.09 -98.81 31.44
CA GLY A 1247 30.87 -100.04 31.69
C GLY A 1247 32.10 -99.84 32.58
N ASN A 1248 31.99 -100.25 33.85
CA ASN A 1248 33.02 -100.60 34.84
C ASN A 1248 34.33 -99.79 34.87
N LEU A 1249 34.48 -98.96 35.92
CA LEU A 1249 35.75 -98.85 36.65
C LEU A 1249 35.52 -99.30 38.10
N ALA A 1250 36.20 -100.38 38.46
CA ALA A 1250 36.61 -100.65 39.83
C ALA A 1250 37.96 -99.95 40.03
N ASP A 1251 38.11 -99.42 41.25
CA ASP A 1251 39.18 -98.56 41.81
C ASP A 1251 39.17 -97.08 41.41
#